data_AF-A0A2T3AW94-F1
#
_entry.id   AF-A0A2T3AW94-F1
#
_cell.length_a   1.000
_cell.length_b   1.000
_cell.length_c   1.000
_cell.angle_alpha   90.00
_cell.angle_beta   90.00
_cell.angle_gamma   90.00
#
_symmetry.space_group_name_H-M   'P 1'
#
loop_
_entity.id
_entity.type
_entity.pdbx_description
1 polymer ?
#
loop_
_entity_poly.entity_id
_entity_poly.type
_entity_poly.pdbx_seq_one_letter_code
_entity_poly.pdbx_strand_id
1 'polypeptide(L)'
;MPPQAPAAQEYARFVLVVILLFFLSSSSDNGPPPGFAGSPRDYAAAKVARQRRNLDVLNTTQWEDFAPRAADEPRFLNLTGFRAEDDLLWDRLGAFRERAALFTDEAGGKWRLDRETQLRAGVLGEVYENVTGIVVGRWVRYTGDLEGGEERHRRYNLSQVTPEVEWSGNEELWDRNITGTEGKLMLRVDERDVEAVDVEGLSLGSGWVREVAATMTIQDESSSGDGWDMRIHGVHWPRQGVMLMTTTSDKFAGLFGLPHLTMDMNHFTSSKMLLNKTLEKTVEKMEKAYWTEVNNPWSSSSDGQGDSALSTPHCEYVVYVQVYPLDLGLALNDDYMDTASIVQQIEQELRFPNGAPTPPAPKMRMSTVIFSPDCGFMLESKGPPAFPSEDGDHLVGRKQEVFLHQVQSWLLVYAAVIFGQVLLLKMQSKEASTPSTVGRISIYTIAMMLMADALLFSSLSLLSATAPNIFPSALLASFAALMSVALGVRFITAVYNVQEPERRERLRVQLAAQAANTPQPSPAPTPSSAPIITAAGADTAPPPGTASAPTAQATANNTPIIIPSDQDIDAEIAEVANAASAVPRPTLPTTNQGATTPTQQVPRASNFGAVYVQFVLALTFILFVSLSALSWPVTFRTFYIHFLSVAYLSFWVPQIRRNIIRNCRKALLWKFIIGQSILRLLPFAYFYLREENVLFSEPDWKAFTALAGWVWIQIWVLAAQEILGPRWGIPKGWTEEGWDYHPILREDNVEAGGLPIGLVRAPGSPTLERVRTGDEGKKSDGPARNIRTVDCAICMQVLEVPVVAAGTDASAAGGVVGMLGRRLYMVTPCRHVFHSACLEGWMRFRLQCPICRENLPPL
;
A
#
# COMPACT_ATOMS: atom_id res chain seq x y z
N MET A 1 34.21 11.43 -2.02
CA MET A 1 33.88 10.11 -2.57
C MET A 1 32.44 10.17 -3.09
N PRO A 2 32.19 10.00 -4.40
CA PRO A 2 30.83 9.90 -4.91
C PRO A 2 30.28 8.49 -4.62
N PRO A 3 28.97 8.31 -4.45
CA PRO A 3 28.39 6.98 -4.30
C PRO A 3 28.52 6.25 -5.64
N GLN A 4 29.33 5.19 -5.67
CA GLN A 4 29.32 4.24 -6.77
C GLN A 4 27.90 3.68 -6.91
N ALA A 5 27.36 3.69 -8.13
CA ALA A 5 26.14 2.95 -8.41
C ALA A 5 26.41 1.48 -8.07
N PRO A 6 25.61 0.86 -7.19
CA PRO A 6 25.89 -0.50 -6.74
C PRO A 6 25.82 -1.47 -7.92
N ALA A 7 26.76 -2.41 -7.97
CA ALA A 7 26.85 -3.41 -9.03
C ALA A 7 25.58 -4.26 -9.07
N ALA A 8 25.18 -4.76 -10.25
CA ALA A 8 23.98 -5.60 -10.42
C ALA A 8 23.92 -6.81 -9.44
N GLN A 9 25.07 -7.27 -8.96
CA GLN A 9 25.18 -8.31 -7.93
C GLN A 9 24.64 -7.90 -6.55
N GLU A 10 24.69 -6.62 -6.17
CA GLU A 10 24.18 -6.16 -4.87
C GLU A 10 22.65 -6.17 -4.83
N TYR A 11 22.00 -5.80 -5.94
CA TYR A 11 20.54 -5.95 -6.08
C TYR A 11 20.11 -7.42 -6.00
N ALA A 12 20.86 -8.33 -6.63
CA ALA A 12 20.57 -9.76 -6.55
C ALA A 12 20.74 -10.31 -5.13
N ARG A 13 21.78 -9.88 -4.40
CA ARG A 13 21.99 -10.25 -2.99
C ARG A 13 20.89 -9.71 -2.08
N PHE A 14 20.46 -8.46 -2.28
CA PHE A 14 19.36 -7.88 -1.53
C PHE A 14 18.05 -8.66 -1.77
N VAL A 15 17.72 -8.97 -3.02
CA VAL A 15 16.54 -9.78 -3.36
C VAL A 15 16.63 -11.19 -2.75
N LEU A 16 17.80 -11.82 -2.78
CA LEU A 16 18.01 -13.15 -2.20
C LEU A 16 17.86 -13.13 -0.67
N VAL A 17 18.35 -12.07 0.00
CA VAL A 17 18.14 -11.87 1.44
C VAL A 17 16.66 -11.64 1.75
N VAL A 18 15.93 -10.87 0.94
CA VAL A 18 14.48 -10.67 1.11
C VAL A 18 13.73 -12.00 0.90
N ILE A 19 14.10 -12.81 -0.09
CA ILE A 19 13.51 -14.14 -0.33
C ILE A 19 13.86 -15.12 0.81
N LEU A 20 15.09 -15.07 1.33
CA LEU A 20 15.52 -15.90 2.45
C LEU A 20 14.79 -15.52 3.74
N LEU A 21 14.66 -14.22 4.03
CA LEU A 21 13.87 -13.71 5.15
C LEU A 21 12.40 -14.08 5.00
N PHE A 22 11.85 -14.00 3.77
CA PHE A 22 10.51 -14.48 3.47
C PHE A 22 10.37 -15.97 3.82
N PHE A 23 11.27 -16.82 3.31
CA PHE A 23 11.23 -18.26 3.57
C PHE A 23 11.31 -18.58 5.07
N LEU A 24 12.24 -17.94 5.79
CA LEU A 24 12.42 -18.11 7.24
C LEU A 24 11.23 -17.58 8.06
N SER A 25 10.58 -16.51 7.61
CA SER A 25 9.38 -15.97 8.27
C SER A 25 8.10 -16.77 7.95
N SER A 26 8.08 -17.48 6.82
CA SER A 26 6.92 -18.23 6.33
C SER A 26 6.96 -19.73 6.65
N SER A 27 8.12 -20.26 7.06
CA SER A 27 8.24 -21.66 7.43
C SER A 27 7.66 -21.88 8.83
N SER A 28 6.43 -22.43 8.89
CA SER A 28 5.83 -22.91 10.13
C SER A 28 6.57 -24.17 10.60
N ASP A 29 7.27 -24.10 11.72
CA ASP A 29 7.99 -25.24 12.30
C ASP A 29 6.99 -26.14 13.05
N ASN A 30 6.24 -26.96 12.31
CA ASN A 30 5.27 -27.92 12.87
C ASN A 30 5.94 -29.24 13.31
N GLY A 31 7.24 -29.21 13.62
CA GLY A 31 8.00 -30.36 14.09
C GLY A 31 7.75 -30.68 15.57
N PRO A 32 8.16 -31.87 16.04
CA PRO A 32 8.18 -32.15 17.48
C PRO A 32 9.13 -31.19 18.21
N PRO A 33 8.89 -30.89 19.50
CA PRO A 33 9.76 -30.02 20.28
C PRO A 33 11.23 -30.45 20.28
N PRO A 34 12.17 -29.49 20.27
CA PRO A 34 13.59 -29.77 20.36
C PRO A 34 13.94 -30.43 21.70
N GLY A 35 13.99 -31.76 21.72
CA GLY A 35 14.23 -32.54 22.94
C GLY A 35 13.30 -33.74 23.11
N PHE A 36 12.26 -33.87 22.29
CA PHE A 36 11.40 -35.05 22.29
C PHE A 36 12.20 -36.31 21.89
N ALA A 37 12.32 -37.27 22.81
CA ALA A 37 13.15 -38.47 22.63
C ALA A 37 12.57 -39.49 21.63
N GLY A 38 11.31 -39.31 21.20
CA GLY A 38 10.61 -40.20 20.27
C GLY A 38 10.59 -39.71 18.83
N SER A 39 10.04 -40.53 17.92
CA SER A 39 9.80 -40.10 16.55
C SER A 39 8.63 -39.11 16.50
N PRO A 40 8.51 -38.24 15.46
CA PRO A 40 7.33 -37.40 15.25
C PRO A 40 6.01 -38.21 15.25
N ARG A 41 6.09 -39.50 14.91
CA ARG A 41 4.96 -40.45 14.94
C ARG A 41 4.49 -40.73 16.36
N ASP A 42 5.43 -40.91 17.28
CA ASP A 42 5.14 -41.19 18.68
C ASP A 42 4.53 -39.96 19.36
N TYR A 43 4.98 -38.77 18.98
CA TYR A 43 4.40 -37.50 19.42
C TYR A 43 2.94 -37.34 18.96
N ALA A 44 2.68 -37.55 17.66
CA ALA A 44 1.31 -37.49 17.13
C ALA A 44 0.40 -38.55 17.77
N ALA A 45 0.89 -39.78 17.95
CA ALA A 45 0.15 -40.85 18.60
C ALA A 45 -0.19 -40.52 20.07
N ALA A 46 0.74 -39.91 20.81
CA ALA A 46 0.50 -39.46 22.19
C ALA A 46 -0.60 -38.39 22.26
N LYS A 47 -0.58 -37.40 21.35
CA LYS A 47 -1.64 -36.37 21.26
C LYS A 47 -3.01 -37.00 20.96
N VAL A 48 -3.10 -37.92 20.01
CA VAL A 48 -4.35 -38.61 19.68
C VAL A 48 -4.85 -39.46 20.85
N ALA A 49 -3.96 -40.23 21.49
CA ALA A 49 -4.30 -41.04 22.67
C ALA A 49 -4.81 -40.17 23.84
N ARG A 50 -4.27 -38.97 24.00
CA ARG A 50 -4.76 -38.00 24.99
C ARG A 50 -6.19 -37.55 24.68
N GLN A 51 -6.51 -37.21 23.43
CA GLN A 51 -7.88 -36.83 23.06
C GLN A 51 -8.86 -37.98 23.24
N ARG A 52 -8.45 -39.23 22.97
CA ARG A 52 -9.26 -40.42 23.23
C ARG A 52 -9.57 -40.59 24.72
N ARG A 53 -8.58 -40.43 25.60
CA ARG A 53 -8.80 -40.46 27.06
C ARG A 53 -9.78 -39.40 27.53
N ASN A 54 -9.68 -38.17 27.00
CA ASN A 54 -10.61 -37.10 27.35
C ASN A 54 -12.06 -37.44 26.93
N LEU A 55 -12.23 -38.05 25.75
CA LEU A 55 -13.53 -38.52 25.27
C LEU A 55 -14.11 -39.64 26.15
N ASP A 56 -13.29 -40.58 26.62
CA ASP A 56 -13.73 -41.65 27.52
C ASP A 56 -14.25 -41.10 28.87
N VAL A 57 -13.61 -40.04 29.38
CA VAL A 57 -14.06 -39.35 30.60
C VAL A 57 -15.40 -38.62 30.36
N LEU A 58 -15.55 -37.94 29.23
CA LEU A 58 -16.84 -37.33 28.86
C LEU A 58 -17.96 -38.38 28.82
N ASN A 59 -17.68 -39.56 28.28
CA ASN A 59 -18.67 -40.63 28.15
C ASN A 59 -19.09 -41.23 29.50
N THR A 60 -18.17 -41.33 30.46
CA THR A 60 -18.41 -41.95 31.76
C THR A 60 -19.03 -41.01 32.81
N THR A 61 -18.83 -39.70 32.67
CA THR A 61 -19.26 -38.70 33.67
C THR A 61 -20.76 -38.37 33.62
N GLN A 62 -21.33 -38.01 34.76
CA GLN A 62 -22.74 -37.63 34.95
C GLN A 62 -22.86 -36.18 35.44
N TRP A 63 -24.09 -35.65 35.39
CA TRP A 63 -24.38 -34.30 35.91
C TRP A 63 -23.98 -34.21 37.40
N GLU A 64 -23.40 -33.08 37.79
CA GLU A 64 -22.85 -32.81 39.13
C GLU A 64 -21.59 -33.57 39.54
N ASP A 65 -20.97 -34.36 38.66
CA ASP A 65 -19.66 -34.96 38.94
C ASP A 65 -18.55 -33.90 39.06
N PHE A 66 -18.76 -32.71 38.49
CA PHE A 66 -17.91 -31.53 38.69
C PHE A 66 -18.61 -30.51 39.56
N ALA A 67 -18.20 -30.41 40.82
CA ALA A 67 -18.75 -29.49 41.79
C ALA A 67 -17.66 -29.02 42.76
N PRO A 68 -16.79 -28.07 42.34
CA PRO A 68 -15.62 -27.66 43.12
C PRO A 68 -15.98 -26.97 44.46
N ARG A 69 -17.23 -26.52 44.64
CA ARG A 69 -17.74 -25.87 45.86
C ARG A 69 -18.98 -26.56 46.45
N ALA A 70 -19.18 -27.85 46.19
CA ALA A 70 -20.29 -28.59 46.81
C ALA A 70 -20.18 -28.56 48.35
N ALA A 71 -21.34 -28.46 49.02
CA ALA A 71 -21.43 -28.23 50.46
C ALA A 71 -20.89 -29.37 51.32
N ASP A 72 -20.94 -30.60 50.81
CA ASP A 72 -20.54 -31.80 51.55
C ASP A 72 -19.07 -32.16 51.26
N GLU A 73 -18.63 -32.21 49.98
CA GLU A 73 -17.22 -32.36 49.57
C GLU A 73 -16.99 -31.83 48.12
N PRO A 74 -15.82 -31.23 47.79
CA PRO A 74 -15.55 -30.74 46.45
C PRO A 74 -15.27 -31.90 45.47
N ARG A 75 -15.98 -31.91 44.33
CA ARG A 75 -15.87 -32.95 43.29
C ARG A 75 -15.17 -32.43 42.04
N PHE A 76 -14.22 -33.20 41.52
CA PHE A 76 -13.36 -32.86 40.39
C PHE A 76 -13.36 -33.97 39.33
N LEU A 77 -12.98 -33.63 38.09
CA LEU A 77 -12.91 -34.57 36.97
C LEU A 77 -11.48 -34.94 36.63
N ASN A 78 -11.28 -36.14 36.10
CA ASN A 78 -9.99 -36.56 35.54
C ASN A 78 -9.75 -36.00 34.13
N LEU A 79 -9.85 -34.68 33.98
CA LEU A 79 -9.62 -33.93 32.74
C LEU A 79 -8.65 -32.78 33.04
N THR A 80 -7.68 -32.52 32.17
CA THR A 80 -6.73 -31.41 32.38
C THR A 80 -7.48 -30.08 32.47
N GLY A 81 -7.25 -29.35 33.56
CA GLY A 81 -7.94 -28.12 33.94
C GLY A 81 -9.14 -28.33 34.89
N PHE A 82 -9.58 -29.56 35.10
CA PHE A 82 -10.72 -29.89 35.97
C PHE A 82 -10.32 -30.75 37.17
N ARG A 83 -9.03 -31.03 37.36
CA ARG A 83 -8.53 -31.79 38.52
C ARG A 83 -8.26 -30.85 39.69
N ALA A 84 -8.28 -31.42 40.89
CA ALA A 84 -7.92 -30.67 42.10
C ALA A 84 -6.45 -30.20 42.08
N GLU A 85 -5.56 -30.99 41.46
CA GLU A 85 -4.12 -30.69 41.33
C GLU A 85 -3.82 -29.55 40.35
N ASP A 86 -4.73 -29.24 39.43
CA ASP A 86 -4.55 -28.18 38.43
C ASP A 86 -4.74 -26.77 39.03
N ASP A 87 -5.33 -26.67 40.22
CA ASP A 87 -5.53 -25.44 41.03
C ASP A 87 -6.13 -24.23 40.27
N LEU A 88 -7.03 -24.49 39.31
CA LEU A 88 -7.80 -23.43 38.63
C LEU A 88 -8.80 -22.76 39.57
N LEU A 89 -9.06 -21.47 39.34
CA LEU A 89 -9.90 -20.58 40.15
C LEU A 89 -11.39 -20.78 39.91
N TRP A 90 -11.86 -22.02 40.06
CA TRP A 90 -13.27 -22.38 39.93
C TRP A 90 -14.17 -21.79 41.04
N ASP A 91 -13.61 -21.06 42.00
CA ASP A 91 -14.33 -20.34 43.06
C ASP A 91 -15.44 -19.41 42.51
N ARG A 92 -15.19 -18.81 41.34
CA ARG A 92 -16.11 -17.87 40.67
C ARG A 92 -17.10 -18.54 39.71
N LEU A 93 -17.10 -19.87 39.59
CA LEU A 93 -18.04 -20.59 38.73
C LEU A 93 -19.51 -20.34 39.13
N GLY A 94 -19.78 -20.23 40.43
CA GLY A 94 -21.12 -19.89 40.93
C GLY A 94 -21.58 -18.50 40.45
N ALA A 95 -20.71 -17.50 40.55
CA ALA A 95 -20.99 -16.15 40.06
C ALA A 95 -21.20 -16.14 38.53
N PHE A 96 -20.38 -16.88 37.78
CA PHE A 96 -20.54 -17.04 36.33
C PHE A 96 -21.93 -17.60 35.97
N ARG A 97 -22.37 -18.65 36.68
CA ARG A 97 -23.70 -19.25 36.47
C ARG A 97 -24.83 -18.29 36.81
N GLU A 98 -24.70 -17.53 37.90
CA GLU A 98 -25.68 -16.52 38.30
C GLU A 98 -25.79 -15.39 37.25
N ARG A 99 -24.66 -14.85 36.77
CA ARG A 99 -24.65 -13.82 35.73
C ARG A 99 -25.21 -14.33 34.40
N ALA A 100 -24.89 -15.57 34.01
CA ALA A 100 -25.43 -16.19 32.81
C ALA A 100 -26.97 -16.39 32.88
N ALA A 101 -27.47 -16.83 34.04
CA ALA A 101 -28.90 -16.98 34.28
C ALA A 101 -29.63 -15.62 34.20
N LEU A 102 -29.03 -14.55 34.73
CA LEU A 102 -29.59 -13.20 34.64
C LEU A 102 -29.75 -12.73 33.18
N PHE A 103 -28.76 -12.96 32.32
CA PHE A 103 -28.89 -12.61 30.90
C PHE A 103 -29.93 -13.47 30.17
N THR A 104 -30.08 -14.75 30.52
CA THR A 104 -31.19 -15.59 30.03
C THR A 104 -32.54 -14.96 30.39
N ASP A 105 -32.72 -14.60 31.66
CA ASP A 105 -33.96 -14.02 32.18
C ASP A 105 -34.27 -12.64 31.56
N GLU A 106 -33.23 -11.85 31.28
CA GLU A 106 -33.34 -10.55 30.62
C GLU A 106 -33.78 -10.69 29.15
N ALA A 107 -33.19 -11.64 28.42
CA ALA A 107 -33.57 -11.93 27.04
C ALA A 107 -34.99 -12.50 26.92
N GLY A 108 -35.43 -13.32 27.89
CA GLY A 108 -36.77 -13.89 27.96
C GLY A 108 -37.88 -12.89 28.34
N GLY A 109 -37.50 -11.66 28.72
CA GLY A 109 -38.43 -10.59 29.05
C GLY A 109 -39.28 -10.88 30.29
N LYS A 110 -38.79 -10.50 31.48
CA LYS A 110 -39.51 -10.59 32.78
C LYS A 110 -40.95 -10.02 32.82
N TRP A 111 -41.40 -9.32 31.77
CA TRP A 111 -42.71 -8.66 31.70
C TRP A 111 -43.76 -9.43 30.87
N ARG A 112 -43.42 -10.53 30.19
CA ARG A 112 -44.32 -11.14 29.19
C ARG A 112 -45.16 -12.34 29.66
N LEU A 113 -44.70 -13.23 30.55
CA LEU A 113 -45.49 -14.41 31.01
C LEU A 113 -44.91 -15.09 32.27
N ASP A 114 -45.70 -15.97 32.89
CA ASP A 114 -45.36 -16.77 34.08
C ASP A 114 -44.17 -17.73 33.83
N ARG A 115 -43.30 -17.90 34.84
CA ARG A 115 -41.96 -18.54 34.75
C ARG A 115 -41.99 -19.96 34.18
N GLU A 116 -43.05 -20.72 34.48
CA GLU A 116 -43.24 -22.10 34.02
C GLU A 116 -43.62 -22.19 32.52
N THR A 117 -44.22 -21.12 31.99
CA THR A 117 -44.62 -21.01 30.58
C THR A 117 -43.44 -20.51 29.72
N GLN A 118 -42.61 -19.62 30.26
CA GLN A 118 -41.38 -19.14 29.61
C GLN A 118 -40.36 -20.26 29.37
N LEU A 119 -40.16 -21.16 30.34
CA LEU A 119 -39.25 -22.32 30.22
C LEU A 119 -39.70 -23.33 29.14
N ARG A 120 -41.01 -23.40 28.84
CA ARG A 120 -41.58 -24.30 27.83
C ARG A 120 -41.73 -23.66 26.45
N ALA A 121 -41.92 -22.33 26.38
CA ALA A 121 -42.13 -21.61 25.12
C ALA A 121 -40.83 -21.22 24.41
N GLY A 122 -39.73 -21.02 25.15
CA GLY A 122 -38.45 -20.58 24.58
C GLY A 122 -38.53 -19.22 23.88
N VAL A 123 -37.48 -18.84 23.16
CA VAL A 123 -37.44 -17.63 22.30
C VAL A 123 -37.75 -18.01 20.84
N LEU A 124 -38.50 -19.10 20.68
CA LEU A 124 -38.59 -19.82 19.43
C LEU A 124 -39.41 -19.03 18.42
N GLY A 125 -38.78 -18.72 17.28
CA GLY A 125 -39.39 -17.88 16.24
C GLY A 125 -39.19 -16.37 16.40
N GLU A 126 -38.55 -15.93 17.48
CA GLU A 126 -38.15 -14.52 17.66
C GLU A 126 -36.63 -14.30 17.45
N VAL A 127 -35.84 -15.37 17.31
CA VAL A 127 -34.38 -15.34 17.06
C VAL A 127 -34.05 -16.08 15.76
N TYR A 128 -32.96 -15.70 15.10
CA TYR A 128 -32.42 -16.46 13.98
C TYR A 128 -32.09 -17.91 14.37
N GLU A 129 -32.52 -18.86 13.54
CA GLU A 129 -32.16 -20.27 13.67
C GLU A 129 -30.68 -20.53 13.37
N ASN A 130 -30.06 -19.69 12.55
CA ASN A 130 -28.61 -19.70 12.31
C ASN A 130 -28.01 -18.32 12.56
N VAL A 131 -27.14 -18.28 13.56
CA VAL A 131 -26.61 -17.02 14.11
C VAL A 131 -25.24 -16.65 13.52
N THR A 132 -24.85 -17.30 12.42
CA THR A 132 -23.57 -17.05 11.73
C THR A 132 -23.43 -15.58 11.32
N GLY A 133 -22.41 -14.91 11.84
CA GLY A 133 -22.20 -13.49 11.61
C GLY A 133 -21.17 -12.87 12.55
N ILE A 134 -21.10 -11.55 12.53
CA ILE A 134 -20.14 -10.76 13.30
C ILE A 134 -20.92 -9.81 14.19
N VAL A 135 -20.71 -9.89 15.50
CA VAL A 135 -21.25 -8.96 16.50
C VAL A 135 -20.11 -8.23 17.21
N VAL A 136 -20.31 -6.93 17.46
CA VAL A 136 -19.32 -6.06 18.08
C VAL A 136 -19.99 -5.25 19.19
N GLY A 137 -19.28 -5.05 20.29
CA GLY A 137 -19.73 -4.17 21.36
C GLY A 137 -18.64 -3.91 22.39
N ARG A 138 -19.02 -3.33 23.53
CA ARG A 138 -18.09 -3.06 24.64
C ARG A 138 -18.26 -4.09 25.74
N TRP A 139 -17.17 -4.36 26.46
CA TRP A 139 -17.18 -5.20 27.66
C TRP A 139 -16.75 -4.39 28.87
N VAL A 140 -17.17 -4.85 30.05
CA VAL A 140 -16.80 -4.31 31.36
C VAL A 140 -16.37 -5.47 32.27
N ARG A 141 -15.38 -5.22 33.12
CA ARG A 141 -14.90 -6.19 34.10
C ARG A 141 -15.89 -6.33 35.25
N TYR A 142 -16.30 -7.56 35.55
CA TYR A 142 -17.17 -7.89 36.67
C TYR A 142 -16.35 -8.22 37.93
N THR A 143 -16.59 -7.47 39.00
CA THR A 143 -15.91 -7.61 40.30
C THR A 143 -16.88 -7.77 41.48
N GLY A 144 -18.19 -7.89 41.22
CA GLY A 144 -19.23 -7.86 42.25
C GLY A 144 -19.22 -9.03 43.24
N ASP A 145 -18.58 -10.14 42.90
CA ASP A 145 -18.42 -11.34 43.73
C ASP A 145 -17.12 -11.36 44.55
N LEU A 146 -16.22 -10.39 44.37
CA LEU A 146 -14.92 -10.36 45.05
C LEU A 146 -14.99 -9.62 46.38
N GLU A 147 -14.81 -10.34 47.49
CA GLU A 147 -14.65 -9.75 48.84
C GLU A 147 -13.31 -9.00 48.94
N GLY A 148 -13.34 -7.68 48.75
CA GLY A 148 -12.16 -6.80 48.82
C GLY A 148 -11.67 -6.28 47.46
N GLY A 149 -12.31 -6.67 46.35
CA GLY A 149 -12.04 -6.13 45.02
C GLY A 149 -10.72 -6.57 44.36
N GLU A 150 -9.91 -7.40 45.02
CA GLU A 150 -8.66 -7.93 44.46
C GLU A 150 -8.87 -9.32 43.85
N GLU A 151 -8.50 -9.46 42.59
CA GLU A 151 -8.43 -10.75 41.90
C GLU A 151 -7.24 -11.56 42.42
N ARG A 152 -7.48 -12.80 42.84
CA ARG A 152 -6.37 -13.69 43.23
C ARG A 152 -5.57 -14.09 42.00
N HIS A 153 -4.33 -13.60 41.90
CA HIS A 153 -3.35 -14.12 40.96
C HIS A 153 -2.62 -15.30 41.62
N ARG A 154 -2.91 -16.53 41.20
CA ARG A 154 -2.14 -17.71 41.63
C ARG A 154 -1.04 -18.02 40.61
N ARG A 155 0.14 -18.40 41.12
CA ARG A 155 1.25 -18.86 40.27
C ARG A 155 0.95 -20.28 39.80
N TYR A 156 0.90 -20.44 38.48
CA TYR A 156 0.48 -21.66 37.81
C TYR A 156 1.72 -22.47 37.40
N ASN A 157 1.89 -23.69 37.92
CA ASN A 157 3.02 -24.53 37.55
C ASN A 157 2.69 -25.36 36.29
N LEU A 158 2.95 -24.77 35.13
CA LEU A 158 2.66 -25.37 33.82
C LEU A 158 3.31 -26.76 33.63
N SER A 159 4.50 -26.96 34.19
CA SER A 159 5.22 -28.24 34.12
C SER A 159 4.56 -29.35 34.93
N GLN A 160 3.75 -29.01 35.95
CA GLN A 160 2.98 -29.99 36.71
C GLN A 160 1.68 -30.37 36.01
N VAL A 161 1.00 -29.40 35.40
CA VAL A 161 -0.28 -29.65 34.70
C VAL A 161 -0.07 -30.43 33.40
N THR A 162 0.96 -30.06 32.63
CA THR A 162 1.29 -30.71 31.35
C THR A 162 2.78 -31.01 31.25
N PRO A 163 3.26 -32.09 31.89
CA PRO A 163 4.68 -32.45 31.86
C PRO A 163 5.19 -32.85 30.47
N GLU A 164 4.28 -33.19 29.56
CA GLU A 164 4.58 -33.58 28.17
C GLU A 164 4.84 -32.38 27.24
N VAL A 165 4.53 -31.16 27.68
CA VAL A 165 4.62 -29.94 26.87
C VAL A 165 5.74 -29.05 27.36
N GLU A 166 6.58 -28.62 26.43
CA GLU A 166 7.61 -27.62 26.71
C GLU A 166 7.03 -26.22 26.51
N TRP A 167 6.97 -25.47 27.61
CA TRP A 167 6.44 -24.11 27.63
C TRP A 167 7.55 -23.11 27.37
N SER A 168 7.31 -22.16 26.47
CA SER A 168 8.25 -21.09 26.16
C SER A 168 7.83 -19.77 26.81
N GLY A 169 8.81 -19.02 27.34
CA GLY A 169 8.59 -17.69 27.92
C GLY A 169 8.74 -17.63 29.45
N ASN A 170 8.84 -16.40 29.97
CA ASN A 170 8.80 -16.16 31.42
C ASN A 170 7.35 -16.28 31.90
N GLU A 171 7.13 -16.89 33.06
CA GLU A 171 5.80 -16.99 33.72
C GLU A 171 5.10 -15.63 33.93
N GLU A 172 5.84 -14.52 33.84
CA GLU A 172 5.33 -13.14 33.98
C GLU A 172 4.61 -12.60 32.73
N LEU A 173 4.82 -13.19 31.55
CA LEU A 173 4.23 -12.75 30.28
C LEU A 173 3.22 -13.79 29.79
N TRP A 174 2.04 -13.82 30.41
CA TRP A 174 0.91 -14.62 29.93
C TRP A 174 0.19 -13.91 28.79
N ASP A 175 0.09 -14.59 27.66
CA ASP A 175 -0.73 -14.14 26.54
C ASP A 175 -2.21 -14.16 26.93
N ARG A 176 -3.02 -13.33 26.28
CA ARG A 176 -4.47 -13.24 26.54
C ARG A 176 -4.82 -12.85 27.98
N ASN A 177 -3.90 -12.29 28.75
CA ASN A 177 -4.24 -11.68 30.03
C ASN A 177 -4.84 -10.30 29.80
N ILE A 178 -5.99 -10.05 30.41
CA ILE A 178 -6.75 -8.80 30.31
C ILE A 178 -6.63 -8.11 31.65
N THR A 179 -6.18 -6.85 31.68
CA THR A 179 -5.86 -6.15 32.95
C THR A 179 -6.69 -4.89 33.18
N GLY A 180 -7.26 -4.30 32.13
CA GLY A 180 -8.09 -3.11 32.23
C GLY A 180 -9.55 -3.40 32.54
N THR A 181 -10.29 -2.31 32.76
CA THR A 181 -11.64 -2.30 33.34
C THR A 181 -12.74 -2.36 32.30
N GLU A 182 -12.48 -1.82 31.11
CA GLU A 182 -13.39 -1.86 29.98
C GLU A 182 -12.63 -2.00 28.67
N GLY A 183 -13.34 -2.33 27.60
CA GLY A 183 -12.74 -2.47 26.29
C GLY A 183 -13.73 -2.86 25.20
N LYS A 184 -13.20 -3.32 24.07
CA LYS A 184 -14.00 -3.74 22.90
C LYS A 184 -13.96 -5.24 22.73
N LEU A 185 -15.10 -5.80 22.35
CA LEU A 185 -15.29 -7.21 22.09
C LEU A 185 -15.86 -7.39 20.69
N MET A 186 -15.20 -8.20 19.88
CA MET A 186 -15.72 -8.69 18.61
C MET A 186 -15.88 -10.21 18.71
N LEU A 187 -17.07 -10.70 18.35
CA LEU A 187 -17.38 -12.12 18.28
C LEU A 187 -17.85 -12.45 16.86
N ARG A 188 -17.10 -13.30 16.17
CA ARG A 188 -17.43 -13.85 14.86
C ARG A 188 -17.88 -15.29 15.02
N VAL A 189 -19.19 -15.52 14.96
CA VAL A 189 -19.83 -16.82 15.14
C VAL A 189 -19.90 -17.56 13.80
N ASP A 190 -19.54 -18.83 13.82
CA ASP A 190 -19.58 -19.74 12.67
C ASP A 190 -20.36 -21.02 13.03
N GLU A 191 -21.57 -21.13 12.47
CA GLU A 191 -22.50 -22.26 12.65
C GLU A 191 -22.77 -22.96 11.30
N ARG A 192 -21.95 -22.70 10.27
CA ARG A 192 -22.19 -23.18 8.91
C ARG A 192 -21.82 -24.66 8.77
N ASP A 193 -22.72 -25.45 8.18
CA ASP A 193 -22.52 -26.88 7.84
C ASP A 193 -22.23 -27.79 9.05
N VAL A 194 -22.72 -27.41 10.23
CA VAL A 194 -22.46 -28.14 11.49
C VAL A 194 -23.48 -29.26 11.72
N GLU A 195 -23.03 -30.38 12.30
CA GLU A 195 -23.92 -31.48 12.69
C GLU A 195 -24.92 -31.02 13.76
N ALA A 196 -26.21 -31.17 13.46
CA ALA A 196 -27.29 -30.98 14.41
C ALA A 196 -27.76 -32.33 14.94
N VAL A 197 -28.08 -32.40 16.23
CA VAL A 197 -28.77 -33.55 16.83
C VAL A 197 -30.15 -33.10 17.27
N ASP A 198 -31.17 -33.76 16.74
CA ASP A 198 -32.54 -33.61 17.22
C ASP A 198 -32.69 -34.40 18.53
N VAL A 199 -33.03 -33.69 19.61
CA VAL A 199 -33.23 -34.25 20.95
C VAL A 199 -34.74 -34.33 21.27
N GLU A 200 -35.63 -34.02 20.31
CA GLU A 200 -37.09 -34.09 20.52
C GLU A 200 -37.59 -35.49 20.93
N GLY A 201 -36.90 -36.55 20.50
CA GLY A 201 -37.22 -37.93 20.86
C GLY A 201 -37.08 -38.26 22.36
N LEU A 202 -36.46 -37.39 23.16
CA LEU A 202 -36.18 -37.62 24.59
C LEU A 202 -37.08 -36.82 25.55
N SER A 203 -38.12 -36.12 25.07
CA SER A 203 -39.03 -35.31 25.91
C SER A 203 -38.34 -34.19 26.72
N LEU A 204 -37.14 -33.76 26.33
CA LEU A 204 -36.24 -32.91 27.13
C LEU A 204 -36.48 -31.40 27.00
N GLY A 205 -37.48 -30.94 26.24
CA GLY A 205 -37.82 -29.51 26.11
C GLY A 205 -36.76 -28.61 25.44
N SER A 206 -35.51 -29.06 25.30
CA SER A 206 -34.37 -28.30 24.75
C SER A 206 -34.38 -28.14 23.23
N GLY A 207 -35.15 -28.97 22.51
CA GLY A 207 -35.13 -29.04 21.05
C GLY A 207 -33.80 -29.51 20.47
N TRP A 208 -33.48 -29.02 19.27
CA TRP A 208 -32.33 -29.42 18.49
C TRP A 208 -31.09 -28.67 18.99
N VAL A 209 -29.95 -29.36 19.05
CA VAL A 209 -28.68 -28.82 19.57
C VAL A 209 -27.61 -28.92 18.49
N ARG A 210 -26.74 -27.91 18.40
CA ARG A 210 -25.76 -27.76 17.33
C ARG A 210 -24.38 -27.41 17.89
N GLU A 211 -23.34 -27.86 17.21
CA GLU A 211 -21.98 -27.38 17.51
C GLU A 211 -21.82 -25.96 16.96
N VAL A 212 -21.02 -25.16 17.66
CA VAL A 212 -20.72 -23.78 17.27
C VAL A 212 -19.25 -23.50 17.51
N ALA A 213 -18.63 -22.78 16.59
CA ALA A 213 -17.31 -22.20 16.77
C ALA A 213 -17.40 -20.69 16.65
N ALA A 214 -16.57 -19.97 17.39
CA ALA A 214 -16.45 -18.53 17.23
C ALA A 214 -15.01 -18.08 17.30
N THR A 215 -14.69 -17.00 16.58
CA THR A 215 -13.45 -16.26 16.74
C THR A 215 -13.76 -15.03 17.60
N MET A 216 -13.08 -14.91 18.73
CA MET A 216 -13.29 -13.87 19.72
C MET A 216 -12.04 -12.99 19.79
N THR A 217 -12.23 -11.70 19.55
CA THR A 217 -11.16 -10.71 19.67
C THR A 217 -11.48 -9.76 20.82
N ILE A 218 -10.64 -9.75 21.85
CA ILE A 218 -10.82 -8.90 23.04
C ILE A 218 -9.74 -7.82 23.07
N GLN A 219 -10.16 -6.57 22.99
CA GLN A 219 -9.29 -5.41 23.11
C GLN A 219 -9.57 -4.70 24.44
N ASP A 220 -8.51 -4.35 25.15
CA ASP A 220 -8.51 -3.61 26.40
C ASP A 220 -7.97 -2.18 26.18
N GLU A 221 -8.38 -1.20 26.99
CA GLU A 221 -7.83 0.15 26.98
C GLU A 221 -6.32 0.17 27.22
N SER A 222 -5.83 -0.76 28.03
CA SER A 222 -4.40 -0.91 28.33
C SER A 222 -3.60 -1.52 27.18
N SER A 223 -4.28 -2.18 26.22
CA SER A 223 -3.63 -2.87 25.11
C SER A 223 -3.18 -1.88 24.04
N SER A 224 -1.86 -1.82 23.81
CA SER A 224 -1.29 -1.14 22.64
C SER A 224 -1.41 -1.93 21.33
N GLY A 225 -2.04 -3.12 21.36
CA GLY A 225 -2.26 -4.04 20.25
C GLY A 225 -3.71 -4.06 19.72
N ASP A 226 -3.97 -4.91 18.72
CA ASP A 226 -5.33 -5.16 18.15
C ASP A 226 -6.28 -5.93 19.07
N GLY A 227 -5.83 -6.21 20.30
CA GLY A 227 -6.48 -7.13 21.19
C GLY A 227 -6.00 -8.57 20.99
N TRP A 228 -6.48 -9.43 21.86
CA TRP A 228 -6.19 -10.85 21.87
C TRP A 228 -7.21 -11.58 21.01
N ASP A 229 -6.73 -12.25 19.96
CA ASP A 229 -7.56 -13.09 19.10
C ASP A 229 -7.47 -14.57 19.52
N MET A 230 -8.61 -15.23 19.58
CA MET A 230 -8.70 -16.63 19.99
C MET A 230 -9.92 -17.33 19.37
N ARG A 231 -9.79 -18.64 19.18
CA ARG A 231 -10.88 -19.50 18.72
C ARG A 231 -11.50 -20.22 19.92
N ILE A 232 -12.82 -20.20 19.98
CA ILE A 232 -13.62 -20.87 21.01
C ILE A 232 -14.59 -21.84 20.34
N HIS A 233 -14.83 -22.97 20.99
CA HIS A 233 -15.66 -24.05 20.49
C HIS A 233 -16.69 -24.45 21.53
N GLY A 234 -17.89 -24.84 21.10
CA GLY A 234 -18.89 -25.33 22.02
C GLY A 234 -20.23 -25.68 21.39
N VAL A 235 -21.29 -25.42 22.13
CA VAL A 235 -22.64 -25.90 21.85
C VAL A 235 -23.64 -24.74 21.85
N HIS A 236 -24.54 -24.74 20.87
CA HIS A 236 -25.63 -23.80 20.71
C HIS A 236 -26.98 -24.53 20.90
N TRP A 237 -27.87 -23.91 21.68
CA TRP A 237 -29.28 -24.27 21.84
C TRP A 237 -30.19 -23.22 21.18
N PRO A 238 -30.45 -23.32 19.86
CA PRO A 238 -31.22 -22.33 19.10
C PRO A 238 -32.59 -21.99 19.68
N ARG A 239 -33.29 -22.97 20.27
CA ARG A 239 -34.62 -22.76 20.89
C ARG A 239 -34.61 -21.71 22.01
N GLN A 240 -33.51 -21.63 22.74
CA GLN A 240 -33.34 -20.75 23.90
C GLN A 240 -32.42 -19.56 23.59
N GLY A 241 -31.75 -19.56 22.43
CA GLY A 241 -30.76 -18.56 22.07
C GLY A 241 -29.49 -18.62 22.93
N VAL A 242 -29.20 -19.77 23.55
CA VAL A 242 -28.07 -19.93 24.49
C VAL A 242 -26.91 -20.61 23.78
N MET A 243 -25.70 -20.05 23.90
CA MET A 243 -24.45 -20.70 23.50
C MET A 243 -23.51 -20.79 24.70
N LEU A 244 -22.86 -21.94 24.84
CA LEU A 244 -21.77 -22.16 25.78
C LEU A 244 -20.54 -22.62 25.01
N MET A 245 -19.43 -21.90 25.14
CA MET A 245 -18.20 -22.14 24.41
C MET A 245 -16.99 -22.08 25.34
N THR A 246 -15.93 -22.77 24.98
CA THR A 246 -14.68 -22.78 25.74
C THR A 246 -13.48 -22.77 24.80
N THR A 247 -12.36 -22.22 25.24
CA THR A 247 -11.07 -22.52 24.62
C THR A 247 -10.67 -23.97 24.89
N THR A 248 -9.86 -24.55 24.01
CA THR A 248 -9.24 -25.86 24.26
C THR A 248 -7.77 -25.78 23.86
N SER A 249 -6.92 -26.22 24.78
CA SER A 249 -5.47 -26.15 24.62
C SER A 249 -4.83 -27.38 25.25
N ASP A 250 -3.51 -27.46 25.13
CA ASP A 250 -2.78 -28.52 25.81
C ASP A 250 -2.87 -28.40 27.34
N LYS A 251 -3.18 -27.25 27.96
CA LYS A 251 -3.37 -27.16 29.44
C LYS A 251 -4.83 -27.23 29.89
N PHE A 252 -5.78 -27.03 28.98
CA PHE A 252 -7.19 -26.94 29.32
C PHE A 252 -8.07 -27.73 28.35
N ALA A 253 -8.69 -28.81 28.86
CA ALA A 253 -9.60 -29.67 28.10
C ALA A 253 -11.04 -29.11 28.11
N GLY A 254 -11.19 -27.83 27.79
CA GLY A 254 -12.44 -27.09 27.93
C GLY A 254 -13.63 -27.75 27.22
N LEU A 255 -13.46 -28.14 25.95
CA LEU A 255 -14.54 -28.72 25.15
C LEU A 255 -15.04 -30.06 25.69
N PHE A 256 -14.15 -30.89 26.27
CA PHE A 256 -14.52 -32.18 26.87
C PHE A 256 -15.18 -32.01 28.24
N GLY A 257 -14.83 -30.95 28.98
CA GLY A 257 -15.48 -30.59 30.25
C GLY A 257 -16.73 -29.73 30.10
N LEU A 258 -17.01 -29.21 28.89
CA LEU A 258 -18.05 -28.22 28.62
C LEU A 258 -19.45 -28.59 29.13
N PRO A 259 -19.94 -29.85 29.02
CA PRO A 259 -21.26 -30.21 29.56
C PRO A 259 -21.40 -29.94 31.06
N HIS A 260 -20.32 -30.08 31.83
CA HIS A 260 -20.34 -29.82 33.28
C HIS A 260 -20.42 -28.33 33.64
N LEU A 261 -20.19 -27.46 32.67
CA LEU A 261 -20.29 -26.00 32.81
C LEU A 261 -21.69 -25.48 32.48
N THR A 262 -22.61 -26.34 32.04
CA THR A 262 -24.00 -25.94 31.74
C THR A 262 -24.78 -25.56 33.00
N MET A 263 -25.92 -24.91 32.82
CA MET A 263 -26.78 -24.45 33.91
C MET A 263 -27.77 -25.54 34.36
N ASP A 264 -28.29 -26.31 33.41
CA ASP A 264 -29.36 -27.28 33.64
C ASP A 264 -28.96 -28.70 33.23
N MET A 265 -29.61 -29.70 33.85
CA MET A 265 -29.49 -31.12 33.50
C MET A 265 -29.86 -31.39 32.02
N ASN A 266 -30.82 -30.64 31.48
CA ASN A 266 -31.24 -30.79 30.07
C ASN A 266 -30.14 -30.33 29.12
N HIS A 267 -29.46 -29.23 29.43
CA HIS A 267 -28.29 -28.76 28.68
C HIS A 267 -27.13 -29.74 28.79
N PHE A 268 -26.88 -30.28 29.98
CA PHE A 268 -25.86 -31.31 30.19
C PHE A 268 -26.09 -32.52 29.29
N THR A 269 -27.29 -33.10 29.36
CA THR A 269 -27.61 -34.34 28.62
C THR A 269 -27.55 -34.12 27.11
N SER A 270 -28.08 -32.99 26.63
CA SER A 270 -28.12 -32.68 25.20
C SER A 270 -26.73 -32.31 24.64
N SER A 271 -25.93 -31.51 25.36
CA SER A 271 -24.55 -31.21 24.97
C SER A 271 -23.65 -32.44 24.99
N LYS A 272 -23.76 -33.29 26.02
CA LYS A 272 -23.02 -34.56 26.09
C LYS A 272 -23.34 -35.47 24.91
N MET A 273 -24.61 -35.60 24.54
CA MET A 273 -25.02 -36.43 23.40
C MET A 273 -24.46 -35.91 22.07
N LEU A 274 -24.53 -34.60 21.84
CA LEU A 274 -23.96 -33.96 20.66
C LEU A 274 -22.44 -34.14 20.61
N LEU A 275 -21.75 -33.75 21.68
CA LEU A 275 -20.29 -33.77 21.76
C LEU A 275 -19.73 -35.18 21.66
N ASN A 276 -20.38 -36.19 22.27
CA ASN A 276 -19.94 -37.57 22.10
C ASN A 276 -19.90 -37.96 20.62
N LYS A 277 -20.95 -37.62 19.86
CA LYS A 277 -21.03 -37.90 18.42
C LYS A 277 -20.00 -37.11 17.60
N THR A 278 -19.89 -35.79 17.82
CA THR A 278 -19.01 -34.93 17.01
C THR A 278 -17.53 -35.15 17.35
N LEU A 279 -17.20 -35.29 18.64
CA LEU A 279 -15.84 -35.57 19.12
C LEU A 279 -15.39 -36.98 18.74
N GLU A 280 -16.24 -38.00 18.81
CA GLU A 280 -15.88 -39.36 18.37
C GLU A 280 -15.51 -39.37 16.89
N LYS A 281 -16.33 -38.75 16.04
CA LYS A 281 -16.08 -38.68 14.58
C LYS A 281 -14.78 -37.96 14.24
N THR A 282 -14.47 -36.88 14.95
CA THR A 282 -13.25 -36.07 14.72
C THR A 282 -12.01 -36.74 15.26
N VAL A 283 -12.06 -37.37 16.45
CA VAL A 283 -10.95 -38.17 16.99
C VAL A 283 -10.66 -39.37 16.10
N GLU A 284 -11.67 -40.08 15.58
CA GLU A 284 -11.46 -41.15 14.59
C GLU A 284 -10.79 -40.65 13.31
N LYS A 285 -11.15 -39.43 12.88
CA LYS A 285 -10.50 -38.80 11.72
C LYS A 285 -9.02 -38.52 12.02
N MET A 286 -8.70 -38.03 13.21
CA MET A 286 -7.31 -37.82 13.65
C MET A 286 -6.54 -39.14 13.72
N GLU A 287 -7.13 -40.21 14.26
CA GLU A 287 -6.54 -41.55 14.30
C GLU A 287 -6.22 -42.10 12.90
N LYS A 288 -7.05 -41.78 11.89
CA LYS A 288 -6.82 -42.17 10.50
C LYS A 288 -5.81 -41.26 9.79
N ALA A 289 -5.73 -39.98 10.18
CA ALA A 289 -4.97 -38.92 9.50
C ALA A 289 -3.67 -38.50 10.21
N TYR A 290 -3.25 -39.19 11.28
CA TYR A 290 -2.10 -38.83 12.12
C TYR A 290 -0.76 -38.67 11.38
N TRP A 291 -0.67 -39.14 10.13
CA TRP A 291 0.48 -38.99 9.24
C TRP A 291 0.63 -37.61 8.59
N THR A 292 -0.45 -36.83 8.51
CA THR A 292 -0.56 -35.63 7.68
C THR A 292 -0.94 -34.38 8.47
N GLU A 293 -1.69 -34.53 9.57
CA GLU A 293 -2.19 -33.42 10.40
C GLU A 293 -1.88 -33.72 11.87
N VAL A 294 -0.95 -32.98 12.48
CA VAL A 294 -0.59 -33.07 13.92
C VAL A 294 -1.27 -31.96 14.74
N ASN A 295 -2.02 -31.08 14.09
CA ASN A 295 -2.64 -29.92 14.74
C ASN A 295 -3.94 -30.32 15.45
N ASN A 296 -4.16 -29.73 16.63
CA ASN A 296 -5.41 -29.85 17.35
C ASN A 296 -6.53 -29.13 16.58
N PRO A 297 -7.61 -29.82 16.16
CA PRO A 297 -8.71 -29.19 15.43
C PRO A 297 -9.50 -28.18 16.27
N TRP A 298 -9.35 -28.23 17.60
CA TRP A 298 -9.97 -27.31 18.55
C TRP A 298 -8.97 -26.36 19.21
N SER A 299 -7.83 -26.12 18.56
CA SER A 299 -6.83 -25.18 19.09
C SER A 299 -7.47 -23.82 19.34
N SER A 300 -7.15 -23.24 20.50
CA SER A 300 -7.57 -21.90 20.85
C SER A 300 -6.90 -20.81 20.00
N SER A 301 -5.91 -21.16 19.16
CA SER A 301 -5.24 -20.22 18.24
C SER A 301 -6.00 -20.07 16.92
N SER A 302 -6.16 -18.83 16.43
CA SER A 302 -6.89 -18.55 15.19
C SER A 302 -6.15 -18.98 13.92
N ASP A 303 -4.82 -18.93 13.93
CA ASP A 303 -3.97 -19.35 12.81
C ASP A 303 -3.63 -20.86 12.82
N GLY A 304 -4.10 -21.62 13.81
CA GLY A 304 -3.77 -23.03 13.99
C GLY A 304 -2.29 -23.32 14.29
N GLN A 305 -1.48 -22.26 14.48
CA GLN A 305 -0.04 -22.31 14.79
C GLN A 305 0.25 -22.39 16.30
N GLY A 306 -0.73 -22.16 17.18
CA GLY A 306 -0.53 -22.08 18.63
C GLY A 306 -0.12 -23.40 19.30
N ASP A 307 -0.28 -24.51 18.60
CA ASP A 307 0.13 -25.85 19.05
C ASP A 307 1.48 -26.27 18.45
N SER A 308 2.33 -25.29 18.10
CA SER A 308 3.72 -25.53 17.70
C SER A 308 4.52 -26.19 18.83
N ALA A 309 5.71 -26.71 18.50
CA ALA A 309 6.68 -27.29 19.43
C ALA A 309 6.91 -26.49 20.73
N LEU A 310 6.67 -25.17 20.73
CA LEU A 310 6.89 -24.27 21.85
C LEU A 310 5.59 -23.49 22.13
N SER A 311 4.75 -23.99 23.04
CA SER A 311 3.53 -23.28 23.43
C SER A 311 3.85 -22.10 24.35
N THR A 312 3.25 -20.95 24.10
CA THR A 312 3.29 -19.81 25.04
C THR A 312 2.14 -19.93 26.04
N PRO A 313 2.39 -19.62 27.33
CA PRO A 313 1.33 -19.64 28.32
C PRO A 313 0.32 -18.52 28.04
N HIS A 314 -0.97 -18.89 27.95
CA HIS A 314 -2.05 -17.95 27.63
C HIS A 314 -3.28 -18.18 28.50
N CYS A 315 -4.08 -17.16 28.82
CA CYS A 315 -5.33 -17.34 29.56
C CYS A 315 -6.36 -18.16 28.78
N GLU A 316 -7.11 -19.00 29.49
CA GLU A 316 -8.23 -19.80 28.99
C GLU A 316 -9.56 -19.14 29.31
N TYR A 317 -10.59 -19.47 28.53
CA TYR A 317 -11.87 -18.80 28.58
C TYR A 317 -13.04 -19.76 28.51
N VAL A 318 -14.02 -19.52 29.37
CA VAL A 318 -15.38 -20.07 29.33
C VAL A 318 -16.31 -18.92 28.97
N VAL A 319 -17.03 -19.06 27.87
CA VAL A 319 -17.83 -18.00 27.26
C VAL A 319 -19.28 -18.45 27.19
N TYR A 320 -20.14 -17.72 27.89
CA TYR A 320 -21.59 -17.84 27.77
C TYR A 320 -22.11 -16.71 26.88
N VAL A 321 -22.97 -17.03 25.92
CA VAL A 321 -23.61 -16.03 25.04
C VAL A 321 -25.11 -16.26 25.00
N GLN A 322 -25.87 -15.19 25.22
CA GLN A 322 -27.33 -15.17 25.07
C GLN A 322 -27.69 -14.29 23.87
N VAL A 323 -28.36 -14.88 22.89
CA VAL A 323 -28.93 -14.20 21.73
C VAL A 323 -30.30 -13.63 22.09
N TYR A 324 -30.51 -12.35 21.78
CA TYR A 324 -31.75 -11.65 22.09
C TYR A 324 -32.79 -11.81 20.96
N PRO A 325 -34.09 -11.76 21.29
CA PRO A 325 -35.15 -11.61 20.31
C PRO A 325 -34.89 -10.44 19.35
N LEU A 326 -35.24 -10.63 18.07
CA LEU A 326 -35.10 -9.63 17.03
C LEU A 326 -36.15 -8.52 17.19
N ASP A 327 -35.72 -7.26 17.03
CA ASP A 327 -36.65 -6.13 16.99
C ASP A 327 -37.29 -6.03 15.60
N LEU A 328 -38.51 -6.56 15.49
CA LEU A 328 -39.33 -6.60 14.27
C LEU A 328 -40.36 -5.45 14.19
N GLY A 329 -40.23 -4.41 15.02
CA GLY A 329 -41.25 -3.36 15.21
C GLY A 329 -41.71 -2.60 13.95
N LEU A 330 -40.96 -2.66 12.84
CA LEU A 330 -41.34 -2.07 11.55
C LEU A 330 -42.06 -3.06 10.60
N ALA A 331 -41.90 -4.37 10.81
CA ALA A 331 -42.49 -5.41 9.97
C ALA A 331 -43.87 -5.87 10.45
N LEU A 332 -44.21 -5.58 11.72
CA LEU A 332 -45.46 -5.99 12.38
C LEU A 332 -46.64 -5.05 12.15
N ASN A 333 -46.51 -4.03 11.29
CA ASN A 333 -47.66 -3.17 10.93
C ASN A 333 -48.72 -3.91 10.09
N ASP A 334 -48.41 -5.08 9.53
CA ASP A 334 -49.38 -5.97 8.88
C ASP A 334 -49.75 -7.14 9.82
N ASP A 335 -50.98 -7.07 10.34
CA ASP A 335 -51.62 -7.90 11.39
C ASP A 335 -51.84 -9.39 11.01
N TYR A 336 -51.00 -9.99 10.16
CA TYR A 336 -51.30 -11.30 9.54
C TYR A 336 -50.17 -12.33 9.48
N MET A 337 -48.94 -12.04 9.92
CA MET A 337 -47.83 -13.00 9.85
C MET A 337 -47.20 -13.29 11.21
N ASP A 338 -47.08 -14.57 11.55
CA ASP A 338 -46.36 -15.07 12.73
C ASP A 338 -44.87 -14.70 12.64
N THR A 339 -44.28 -14.18 13.71
CA THR A 339 -42.89 -13.71 13.75
C THR A 339 -41.91 -14.81 13.34
N ALA A 340 -42.20 -16.05 13.75
CA ALA A 340 -41.43 -17.24 13.37
C ALA A 340 -41.35 -17.43 11.85
N SER A 341 -42.49 -17.26 11.18
CA SER A 341 -42.59 -17.40 9.72
C SER A 341 -41.82 -16.30 8.98
N ILE A 342 -41.77 -15.08 9.53
CA ILE A 342 -41.03 -13.96 8.95
C ILE A 342 -39.51 -14.21 9.06
N VAL A 343 -39.02 -14.62 10.23
CA VAL A 343 -37.60 -14.93 10.43
C VAL A 343 -37.14 -16.05 9.50
N GLN A 344 -37.95 -17.10 9.36
CA GLN A 344 -37.65 -18.21 8.45
C GLN A 344 -37.61 -17.76 6.98
N GLN A 345 -38.54 -16.90 6.54
CA GLN A 345 -38.52 -16.33 5.20
C GLN A 345 -37.28 -15.48 4.93
N ILE A 346 -36.86 -14.65 5.91
CA ILE A 346 -35.63 -13.86 5.82
C ILE A 346 -34.42 -14.80 5.71
N GLU A 347 -34.32 -15.83 6.54
CA GLU A 347 -33.21 -16.79 6.48
C GLU A 347 -33.15 -17.54 5.16
N GLN A 348 -34.30 -17.99 4.66
CA GLN A 348 -34.38 -18.72 3.40
C GLN A 348 -33.94 -17.82 2.23
N GLU A 349 -34.38 -16.57 2.19
CA GLU A 349 -33.99 -15.61 1.15
C GLU A 349 -32.49 -15.24 1.26
N LEU A 350 -31.94 -15.12 2.48
CA LEU A 350 -30.50 -14.85 2.66
C LEU A 350 -29.62 -16.02 2.23
N ARG A 351 -30.05 -17.27 2.45
CA ARG A 351 -29.30 -18.48 2.04
C ARG A 351 -29.48 -18.78 0.55
N PHE A 352 -30.70 -18.61 0.04
CA PHE A 352 -31.10 -18.94 -1.33
C PHE A 352 -31.85 -17.74 -1.93
N PRO A 353 -31.13 -16.73 -2.46
CA PRO A 353 -31.74 -15.51 -2.95
C PRO A 353 -32.62 -15.81 -4.17
N ASN A 354 -33.94 -15.75 -3.98
CA ASN A 354 -34.95 -15.96 -5.02
C ASN A 354 -35.62 -14.64 -5.45
N GLY A 355 -35.28 -13.53 -4.80
CA GLY A 355 -35.88 -12.21 -5.02
C GLY A 355 -37.22 -12.05 -4.32
N ALA A 356 -37.50 -12.83 -3.26
CA ALA A 356 -38.72 -12.69 -2.50
C ALA A 356 -38.76 -11.33 -1.76
N PRO A 357 -39.90 -10.62 -1.74
CA PRO A 357 -40.03 -9.39 -0.98
C PRO A 357 -39.99 -9.70 0.52
N THR A 358 -38.81 -9.51 1.13
CA THR A 358 -38.60 -9.66 2.57
C THR A 358 -38.30 -8.30 3.20
N PRO A 359 -38.69 -8.08 4.47
CA PRO A 359 -38.25 -6.89 5.20
C PRO A 359 -36.72 -6.89 5.34
N PRO A 360 -36.09 -5.72 5.52
CA PRO A 360 -34.65 -5.65 5.72
C PRO A 360 -34.23 -6.51 6.91
N ALA A 361 -33.22 -7.35 6.72
CA ALA A 361 -32.76 -8.27 7.76
C ALA A 361 -32.35 -7.49 9.04
N PRO A 362 -33.00 -7.75 10.19
CA PRO A 362 -32.66 -7.08 11.44
C PRO A 362 -31.24 -7.41 11.92
N LYS A 363 -30.69 -6.52 12.75
CA LYS A 363 -29.39 -6.72 13.39
C LYS A 363 -29.52 -7.79 14.48
N MET A 364 -28.47 -8.58 14.66
CA MET A 364 -28.37 -9.55 15.75
C MET A 364 -27.86 -8.84 17.01
N ARG A 365 -28.47 -9.12 18.15
CA ARG A 365 -28.04 -8.64 19.46
C ARG A 365 -27.70 -9.81 20.37
N MET A 366 -26.55 -9.76 21.03
CA MET A 366 -26.08 -10.81 21.94
C MET A 366 -25.48 -10.19 23.20
N SER A 367 -25.79 -10.77 24.35
CA SER A 367 -25.03 -10.52 25.59
C SER A 367 -24.07 -11.67 25.86
N THR A 368 -23.00 -11.41 26.61
CA THR A 368 -22.05 -12.45 26.97
C THR A 368 -21.48 -12.25 28.37
N VAL A 369 -21.20 -13.37 29.04
CA VAL A 369 -20.35 -13.47 30.22
C VAL A 369 -19.14 -14.32 29.86
N ILE A 370 -17.96 -13.81 30.15
CA ILE A 370 -16.69 -14.47 29.88
C ILE A 370 -15.98 -14.67 31.20
N PHE A 371 -15.57 -15.90 31.49
CA PHE A 371 -14.85 -16.25 32.71
C PHE A 371 -13.54 -16.94 32.36
N SER A 372 -12.44 -16.48 32.97
CA SER A 372 -11.13 -17.10 32.82
C SER A 372 -10.77 -17.88 34.10
N PRO A 373 -10.74 -19.23 34.05
CA PRO A 373 -10.48 -20.04 35.24
C PRO A 373 -9.02 -20.03 35.69
N ASP A 374 -8.08 -19.66 34.82
CA ASP A 374 -6.64 -19.60 35.11
C ASP A 374 -6.18 -18.19 35.50
N CYS A 375 -6.66 -17.15 34.82
CA CYS A 375 -6.32 -15.76 35.13
C CYS A 375 -7.28 -15.10 36.13
N GLY A 376 -8.44 -15.71 36.41
CA GLY A 376 -9.30 -15.36 37.55
C GLY A 376 -10.21 -14.15 37.36
N PHE A 377 -10.22 -13.53 36.18
CA PHE A 377 -11.09 -12.40 35.86
C PHE A 377 -12.41 -12.84 35.20
N MET A 378 -13.41 -11.96 35.24
CA MET A 378 -14.71 -12.15 34.59
C MET A 378 -15.10 -10.86 33.86
N LEU A 379 -15.58 -11.00 32.62
CA LEU A 379 -16.02 -9.90 31.78
C LEU A 379 -17.48 -10.09 31.39
N GLU A 380 -18.20 -8.99 31.22
CA GLU A 380 -19.57 -9.00 30.74
C GLU A 380 -19.78 -7.95 29.65
N SER A 381 -20.70 -8.22 28.71
CA SER A 381 -21.09 -7.25 27.69
C SER A 381 -21.81 -6.05 28.30
N LYS A 382 -21.48 -4.85 27.85
CA LYS A 382 -22.11 -3.59 28.29
C LYS A 382 -23.45 -3.37 27.56
N GLY A 383 -24.56 -3.42 28.29
CA GLY A 383 -25.88 -3.11 27.75
C GLY A 383 -27.03 -3.13 28.77
N PRO A 384 -28.27 -2.86 28.32
CA PRO A 384 -29.46 -2.81 29.17
C PRO A 384 -29.82 -4.19 29.75
N PRO A 385 -30.23 -4.28 31.03
CA PRO A 385 -30.73 -3.19 31.88
C PRO A 385 -29.67 -2.51 32.76
N ALA A 386 -28.48 -3.08 32.90
CA ALA A 386 -27.43 -2.55 33.77
C ALA A 386 -26.88 -1.21 33.26
N PHE A 387 -26.77 -1.06 31.94
CA PHE A 387 -26.29 0.15 31.28
C PHE A 387 -27.37 0.74 30.36
N PRO A 388 -27.51 2.07 30.27
CA PRO A 388 -28.43 2.68 29.31
C PRO A 388 -27.97 2.37 27.87
N SER A 389 -28.92 2.28 26.93
CA SER A 389 -28.63 2.00 25.52
C SER A 389 -27.68 3.02 24.86
N GLU A 390 -27.52 4.21 25.45
CA GLU A 390 -26.54 5.22 25.02
C GLU A 390 -25.10 4.78 25.27
N ASP A 391 -24.85 4.02 26.35
CA ASP A 391 -23.53 3.54 26.74
C ASP A 391 -23.12 2.23 26.04
N GLY A 392 -24.10 1.50 25.49
CA GLY A 392 -23.94 0.26 24.74
C GLY A 392 -25.24 -0.54 24.69
N ASP A 393 -25.48 -1.29 23.61
CA ASP A 393 -26.63 -2.19 23.44
C ASP A 393 -26.19 -3.65 23.34
N HIS A 394 -25.33 -4.07 24.29
CA HIS A 394 -24.58 -5.32 24.23
C HIS A 394 -23.78 -5.46 22.92
N LEU A 395 -23.57 -6.69 22.44
CA LEU A 395 -22.91 -6.96 21.16
C LEU A 395 -23.95 -6.89 20.04
N VAL A 396 -23.79 -5.97 19.10
CA VAL A 396 -24.69 -5.78 17.97
C VAL A 396 -23.96 -6.07 16.67
N GLY A 397 -24.64 -6.75 15.75
CA GLY A 397 -24.02 -7.22 14.52
C GLY A 397 -24.98 -7.49 13.38
N ARG A 398 -24.40 -7.93 12.27
CA ARG A 398 -25.16 -8.32 11.06
C ARG A 398 -24.84 -9.78 10.73
N LYS A 399 -25.82 -10.47 10.12
CA LYS A 399 -25.61 -11.81 9.57
C LYS A 399 -24.50 -11.80 8.53
N GLN A 400 -23.74 -12.89 8.45
CA GLN A 400 -22.59 -13.00 7.56
C GLN A 400 -22.94 -12.74 6.09
N GLU A 401 -24.10 -13.21 5.63
CA GLU A 401 -24.58 -13.06 4.25
C GLU A 401 -24.88 -11.60 3.91
N VAL A 402 -25.51 -10.87 4.84
CA VAL A 402 -25.79 -9.44 4.69
C VAL A 402 -24.48 -8.65 4.63
N PHE A 403 -23.52 -9.00 5.50
CA PHE A 403 -22.20 -8.39 5.49
C PHE A 403 -21.46 -8.65 4.16
N LEU A 404 -21.43 -9.90 3.68
CA LEU A 404 -20.78 -10.24 2.41
C LEU A 404 -21.43 -9.53 1.22
N HIS A 405 -22.76 -9.46 1.15
CA HIS A 405 -23.47 -8.72 0.11
C HIS A 405 -23.13 -7.22 0.14
N GLN A 406 -22.99 -6.64 1.33
CA GLN A 406 -22.53 -5.27 1.50
C GLN A 406 -21.09 -5.09 0.98
N VAL A 407 -20.16 -6.00 1.31
CA VAL A 407 -18.79 -5.98 0.79
C VAL A 407 -18.76 -6.01 -0.73
N GLN A 408 -19.52 -6.93 -1.35
CA GLN A 408 -19.64 -7.02 -2.81
C GLN A 408 -20.14 -5.70 -3.41
N SER A 409 -21.17 -5.10 -2.83
CA SER A 409 -21.72 -3.82 -3.28
C SER A 409 -20.70 -2.68 -3.21
N TRP A 410 -19.91 -2.60 -2.14
CA TRP A 410 -18.85 -1.60 -2.00
C TRP A 410 -17.67 -1.84 -2.95
N LEU A 411 -17.34 -3.09 -3.24
CA LEU A 411 -16.34 -3.43 -4.27
C LEU A 411 -16.80 -2.98 -5.66
N LEU A 412 -18.10 -3.09 -5.99
CA LEU A 412 -18.65 -2.58 -7.25
C LEU A 412 -18.58 -1.05 -7.33
N VAL A 413 -18.95 -0.34 -6.25
CA VAL A 413 -18.80 1.11 -6.15
C VAL A 413 -17.32 1.50 -6.33
N TYR A 414 -16.41 0.75 -5.71
CA TYR A 414 -14.98 1.02 -5.83
C TYR A 414 -14.45 0.78 -7.26
N ALA A 415 -14.92 -0.28 -7.93
CA ALA A 415 -14.61 -0.52 -9.33
C ALA A 415 -15.08 0.66 -10.22
N ALA A 416 -16.26 1.24 -9.94
CA ALA A 416 -16.74 2.43 -10.64
C ALA A 416 -15.86 3.66 -10.39
N VAL A 417 -15.36 3.85 -9.16
CA VAL A 417 -14.40 4.91 -8.83
C VAL A 417 -13.11 4.75 -9.63
N ILE A 418 -12.51 3.55 -9.66
CA ILE A 418 -11.31 3.26 -10.44
C ILE A 418 -11.57 3.48 -11.94
N PHE A 419 -12.71 3.04 -12.46
CA PHE A 419 -13.09 3.29 -13.84
C PHE A 419 -13.18 4.80 -14.17
N GLY A 420 -13.73 5.59 -13.26
CA GLY A 420 -13.70 7.06 -13.36
C GLY A 420 -12.27 7.62 -13.43
N GLN A 421 -11.35 7.10 -12.62
CA GLN A 421 -9.93 7.48 -12.66
C GLN A 421 -9.30 7.12 -14.02
N VAL A 422 -9.62 5.94 -14.57
CA VAL A 422 -9.16 5.50 -15.90
C VAL A 422 -9.67 6.43 -17.01
N LEU A 423 -10.94 6.82 -16.98
CA LEU A 423 -11.50 7.75 -17.97
C LEU A 423 -10.81 9.11 -17.93
N LEU A 424 -10.55 9.65 -16.74
CA LEU A 424 -9.82 10.90 -16.59
C LEU A 424 -8.38 10.78 -17.10
N LEU A 425 -7.69 9.67 -16.82
CA LEU A 425 -6.34 9.40 -17.32
C LEU A 425 -6.32 9.31 -18.85
N LYS A 426 -7.31 8.63 -19.46
CA LYS A 426 -7.49 8.56 -20.90
C LYS A 426 -7.71 9.95 -21.51
N MET A 427 -8.55 10.78 -20.90
CA MET A 427 -8.77 12.15 -21.35
C MET A 427 -7.49 12.99 -21.30
N GLN A 428 -6.73 12.91 -20.21
CA GLN A 428 -5.44 13.59 -20.07
C GLN A 428 -4.42 13.11 -21.10
N SER A 429 -4.35 11.80 -21.35
CA SER A 429 -3.46 11.22 -22.35
C SER A 429 -3.82 11.63 -23.78
N LYS A 430 -5.11 11.83 -24.09
CA LYS A 430 -5.56 12.27 -25.42
C LYS A 430 -5.17 13.73 -25.68
N GLU A 431 -5.34 14.59 -24.68
CA GLU A 431 -4.99 16.01 -24.77
C GLU A 431 -3.47 16.18 -24.86
N ALA A 432 -2.72 15.42 -24.07
CA ALA A 432 -1.27 15.37 -24.11
C ALA A 432 -0.78 14.44 -25.26
N SER A 433 -1.14 14.77 -26.50
CA SER A 433 -0.72 14.02 -27.69
C SER A 433 0.52 14.59 -28.39
N THR A 434 0.91 15.83 -28.09
CA THR A 434 2.08 16.47 -28.68
C THR A 434 3.30 16.42 -27.75
N PRO A 435 4.54 16.27 -28.27
CA PRO A 435 5.75 16.27 -27.44
C PRO A 435 5.89 17.52 -26.56
N SER A 436 5.42 18.69 -27.04
CA SER A 436 5.46 19.96 -26.32
C SER A 436 4.53 20.02 -25.12
N THR A 437 3.40 19.29 -25.14
CA THR A 437 2.43 19.22 -24.03
C THR A 437 2.79 18.09 -23.06
N VAL A 438 3.16 16.91 -23.57
CA VAL A 438 3.65 15.76 -22.78
C VAL A 438 4.90 16.14 -21.96
N GLY A 439 5.79 16.93 -22.55
CA GLY A 439 7.00 17.42 -21.89
C GLY A 439 6.73 18.29 -20.64
N ARG A 440 5.51 18.82 -20.44
CA ARG A 440 5.17 19.63 -19.25
C ARG A 440 4.77 18.78 -18.05
N ILE A 441 4.42 17.52 -18.26
CA ILE A 441 3.89 16.62 -17.24
C ILE A 441 5.04 15.98 -16.45
N SER A 442 4.88 15.90 -15.13
CA SER A 442 5.86 15.27 -14.25
C SER A 442 5.75 13.75 -14.30
N ILE A 443 6.87 13.08 -14.60
CA ILE A 443 6.97 11.61 -14.55
C ILE A 443 6.59 11.09 -13.16
N TYR A 444 7.04 11.78 -12.10
CA TYR A 444 6.82 11.34 -10.71
C TYR A 444 5.36 11.43 -10.25
N THR A 445 4.59 12.40 -10.75
CA THR A 445 3.14 12.50 -10.44
C THR A 445 2.39 11.29 -10.99
N ILE A 446 2.65 10.94 -12.26
CA ILE A 446 2.04 9.75 -12.89
C ILE A 446 2.58 8.47 -12.26
N ALA A 447 3.88 8.42 -11.90
CA ALA A 447 4.47 7.27 -11.22
C ALA A 447 3.85 7.01 -9.85
N MET A 448 3.60 8.04 -9.03
CA MET A 448 2.95 7.86 -7.73
C MET A 448 1.51 7.35 -7.86
N MET A 449 0.74 7.90 -8.81
CA MET A 449 -0.60 7.40 -9.12
C MET A 449 -0.56 5.92 -9.56
N LEU A 450 0.37 5.59 -10.47
CA LEU A 450 0.56 4.23 -10.97
C LEU A 450 1.01 3.25 -9.89
N MET A 451 1.84 3.69 -8.94
CA MET A 451 2.32 2.87 -7.82
C MET A 451 1.15 2.41 -6.95
N ALA A 452 0.25 3.34 -6.59
CA ALA A 452 -0.93 3.01 -5.83
C ALA A 452 -1.89 2.11 -6.61
N ASP A 453 -2.13 2.40 -7.89
CA ASP A 453 -3.01 1.58 -8.73
C ASP A 453 -2.46 0.16 -8.90
N ALA A 454 -1.13 0.00 -8.95
CA ALA A 454 -0.47 -1.30 -9.02
C ALA A 454 -0.53 -2.07 -7.69
N LEU A 455 -0.35 -1.39 -6.55
CA LEU A 455 -0.55 -2.00 -5.23
C LEU A 455 -2.00 -2.48 -5.05
N LEU A 456 -2.97 -1.65 -5.46
CA LEU A 456 -4.39 -1.99 -5.44
C LEU A 456 -4.72 -3.16 -6.35
N PHE A 457 -4.13 -3.21 -7.55
CA PHE A 457 -4.26 -4.35 -8.44
C PHE A 457 -3.76 -5.63 -7.77
N SER A 458 -2.54 -5.61 -7.22
CA SER A 458 -1.97 -6.78 -6.52
C SER A 458 -2.82 -7.25 -5.34
N SER A 459 -3.29 -6.33 -4.49
CA SER A 459 -4.12 -6.67 -3.34
C SER A 459 -5.50 -7.22 -3.73
N LEU A 460 -6.16 -6.60 -4.73
CA LEU A 460 -7.48 -7.03 -5.20
C LEU A 460 -7.40 -8.36 -5.95
N SER A 461 -6.31 -8.61 -6.69
CA SER A 461 -6.06 -9.90 -7.33
C SER A 461 -5.87 -11.00 -6.28
N LEU A 462 -5.09 -10.75 -5.23
CA LEU A 462 -4.94 -11.71 -4.12
C LEU A 462 -6.28 -11.97 -3.41
N LEU A 463 -7.06 -10.92 -3.15
CA LEU A 463 -8.39 -11.04 -2.54
C LEU A 463 -9.33 -11.87 -3.42
N SER A 464 -9.31 -11.65 -4.73
CA SER A 464 -10.13 -12.44 -5.67
C SER A 464 -9.73 -13.91 -5.68
N ALA A 465 -8.43 -14.22 -5.56
CA ALA A 465 -7.94 -15.60 -5.56
C ALA A 465 -8.25 -16.36 -4.27
N THR A 466 -8.33 -15.66 -3.13
CA THR A 466 -8.47 -16.27 -1.80
C THR A 466 -9.91 -16.33 -1.30
N ALA A 467 -10.79 -15.44 -1.77
CA ALA A 467 -12.14 -15.30 -1.25
C ALA A 467 -13.22 -15.65 -2.29
N PRO A 468 -13.69 -16.93 -2.36
CA PRO A 468 -14.67 -17.36 -3.36
C PRO A 468 -16.01 -16.63 -3.24
N ASN A 469 -16.42 -16.27 -2.02
CA ASN A 469 -17.70 -15.60 -1.75
C ASN A 469 -17.80 -14.18 -2.33
N ILE A 470 -16.68 -13.51 -2.64
CA ILE A 470 -16.66 -12.15 -3.20
C ILE A 470 -15.99 -12.10 -4.58
N PHE A 471 -15.65 -13.27 -5.14
CA PHE A 471 -14.83 -13.42 -6.35
C PHE A 471 -15.28 -12.53 -7.52
N PRO A 472 -16.57 -12.50 -7.96
CA PRO A 472 -16.94 -11.71 -9.14
C PRO A 472 -16.71 -10.21 -8.95
N SER A 473 -17.09 -9.68 -7.78
CA SER A 473 -16.94 -8.26 -7.45
C SER A 473 -15.47 -7.84 -7.28
N ALA A 474 -14.67 -8.67 -6.62
CA ALA A 474 -13.24 -8.45 -6.45
C ALA A 474 -12.49 -8.55 -7.79
N LEU A 475 -12.85 -9.51 -8.64
CA LEU A 475 -12.29 -9.67 -9.98
C LEU A 475 -12.56 -8.44 -10.84
N LEU A 476 -13.78 -7.91 -10.85
CA LEU A 476 -14.12 -6.69 -11.59
C LEU A 476 -13.28 -5.49 -11.11
N ALA A 477 -13.15 -5.30 -9.80
CA ALA A 477 -12.32 -4.24 -9.23
C ALA A 477 -10.84 -4.41 -9.61
N SER A 478 -10.32 -5.65 -9.56
CA SER A 478 -8.95 -5.96 -9.97
C SER A 478 -8.74 -5.69 -11.47
N PHE A 479 -9.70 -6.02 -12.33
CA PHE A 479 -9.63 -5.74 -13.77
C PHE A 479 -9.63 -4.23 -14.04
N ALA A 480 -10.45 -3.46 -13.33
CA ALA A 480 -10.44 -2.00 -13.44
C ALA A 480 -9.07 -1.41 -13.02
N ALA A 481 -8.46 -1.93 -11.95
CA ALA A 481 -7.13 -1.53 -11.50
C ALA A 481 -6.06 -1.91 -12.55
N LEU A 482 -6.11 -3.11 -13.12
CA LEU A 482 -5.22 -3.56 -14.20
C LEU A 482 -5.29 -2.62 -15.42
N MET A 483 -6.49 -2.20 -15.80
CA MET A 483 -6.69 -1.24 -16.89
C MET A 483 -6.08 0.13 -16.58
N SER A 484 -6.19 0.59 -15.33
CA SER A 484 -5.49 1.81 -14.88
C SER A 484 -3.98 1.68 -14.99
N VAL A 485 -3.43 0.55 -14.52
CA VAL A 485 -1.99 0.27 -14.58
C VAL A 485 -1.50 0.20 -16.04
N ALA A 486 -2.19 -0.56 -16.90
CA ALA A 486 -1.79 -0.73 -18.29
C ALA A 486 -1.78 0.61 -19.06
N LEU A 487 -2.82 1.43 -18.89
CA LEU A 487 -2.89 2.75 -19.52
C LEU A 487 -1.87 3.72 -18.91
N GLY A 488 -1.66 3.67 -17.60
CA GLY A 488 -0.65 4.48 -16.90
C GLY A 488 0.77 4.15 -17.34
N VAL A 489 1.12 2.87 -17.51
CA VAL A 489 2.41 2.43 -18.05
C VAL A 489 2.62 2.93 -19.48
N ARG A 490 1.61 2.84 -20.35
CA ARG A 490 1.73 3.38 -21.71
C ARG A 490 1.94 4.89 -21.70
N PHE A 491 1.22 5.61 -20.84
CA PHE A 491 1.32 7.06 -20.74
C PHE A 491 2.68 7.50 -20.18
N ILE A 492 3.16 6.88 -19.09
CA ILE A 492 4.45 7.23 -18.50
C ILE A 492 5.63 6.90 -19.42
N THR A 493 5.55 5.82 -20.22
CA THR A 493 6.56 5.51 -21.25
C THR A 493 6.63 6.61 -22.31
N ALA A 494 5.47 7.11 -22.77
CA ALA A 494 5.42 8.23 -23.71
C ALA A 494 6.05 9.50 -23.11
N VAL A 495 5.73 9.82 -21.85
CA VAL A 495 6.34 10.94 -21.11
C VAL A 495 7.85 10.74 -20.96
N TYR A 496 8.30 9.52 -20.63
CA TYR A 496 9.70 9.19 -20.45
C TYR A 496 10.50 9.41 -21.73
N ASN A 497 10.00 8.92 -22.87
CA ASN A 497 10.66 9.05 -24.17
C ASN A 497 10.75 10.50 -24.62
N VAL A 498 9.68 11.28 -24.47
CA VAL A 498 9.69 12.72 -24.81
C VAL A 498 10.68 13.52 -23.95
N GLN A 499 10.92 13.08 -22.70
CA GLN A 499 11.86 13.72 -21.78
C GLN A 499 13.29 13.20 -21.88
N GLU A 500 13.58 12.25 -22.77
CA GLU A 500 14.91 11.72 -22.98
C GLU A 500 15.98 12.78 -23.34
N PRO A 501 15.75 13.71 -24.30
CA PRO A 501 16.76 14.71 -24.64
C PRO A 501 17.13 15.60 -23.46
N GLU A 502 16.17 15.96 -22.60
CA GLU A 502 16.43 16.73 -21.36
C GLU A 502 17.34 15.95 -20.41
N ARG A 503 17.11 14.65 -20.24
CA ARG A 503 17.95 13.82 -19.35
C ARG A 503 19.36 13.65 -19.90
N ARG A 504 19.49 13.45 -21.21
CA ARG A 504 20.81 13.36 -21.88
C ARG A 504 21.60 14.66 -21.70
N GLU A 505 20.94 15.81 -21.82
CA GLU A 505 21.61 17.10 -21.62
C GLU A 505 22.04 17.31 -20.17
N ARG A 506 21.19 17.00 -19.20
CA ARG A 506 21.57 17.04 -17.77
C ARG A 506 22.77 16.14 -17.47
N LEU A 507 22.82 14.95 -18.07
CA LEU A 507 23.95 14.04 -17.92
C LEU A 507 25.23 14.64 -18.51
N ARG A 508 25.16 15.27 -19.69
CA ARG A 508 26.31 15.97 -20.30
C ARG A 508 26.83 17.08 -19.39
N VAL A 509 25.95 17.93 -18.87
CA VAL A 509 26.33 19.01 -17.94
C VAL A 509 26.97 18.46 -16.68
N GLN A 510 26.42 17.38 -16.10
CA GLN A 510 27.01 16.72 -14.93
C GLN A 510 28.40 16.14 -15.21
N LEU A 511 28.57 15.46 -16.34
CA LEU A 511 29.88 14.92 -16.75
C LEU A 511 30.89 16.04 -17.02
N ALA A 512 30.47 17.14 -17.64
CA ALA A 512 31.31 18.32 -17.84
C ALA A 512 31.73 18.96 -16.50
N ALA A 513 30.80 19.08 -15.54
CA ALA A 513 31.10 19.58 -14.20
C ALA A 513 32.03 18.63 -13.41
N GLN A 514 31.91 17.31 -13.60
CA GLN A 514 32.82 16.34 -13.00
C GLN A 514 34.22 16.41 -13.63
N ALA A 515 34.29 16.56 -14.96
CA ALA A 515 35.56 16.75 -15.67
C ALA A 515 36.27 18.04 -15.22
N ALA A 516 35.53 19.13 -15.02
CA ALA A 516 36.07 20.40 -14.52
C ALA A 516 36.62 20.31 -13.07
N ASN A 517 36.11 19.39 -12.26
CA ASN A 517 36.54 19.19 -10.87
C ASN A 517 37.63 18.11 -10.72
N THR A 518 38.11 17.51 -11.82
CA THR A 518 39.20 16.52 -11.76
C THR A 518 40.55 17.25 -11.83
N PRO A 519 41.44 17.11 -10.82
CA PRO A 519 42.75 17.74 -10.86
C PRO A 519 43.57 17.18 -12.04
N GLN A 520 43.98 18.07 -12.94
CA GLN A 520 44.83 17.73 -14.08
C GLN A 520 46.21 17.26 -13.54
N PRO A 521 46.71 16.07 -13.87
CA PRO A 521 48.03 15.64 -13.44
C PRO A 521 49.10 16.56 -14.06
N SER A 522 50.01 17.08 -13.22
CA SER A 522 51.12 17.92 -13.67
C SER A 522 51.98 17.19 -14.71
N PRO A 523 52.48 17.88 -15.75
CA PRO A 523 53.32 17.25 -16.75
C PRO A 523 54.60 16.72 -16.10
N ALA A 524 54.83 15.41 -16.24
CA ALA A 524 56.05 14.75 -15.79
C ALA A 524 57.26 15.24 -16.58
N PRO A 525 58.44 15.38 -15.95
CA PRO A 525 59.65 15.86 -16.63
C PRO A 525 60.12 14.84 -17.68
N THR A 526 60.50 15.36 -18.85
CA THR A 526 61.07 14.62 -19.98
C THR A 526 62.35 13.87 -19.57
N PRO A 527 62.45 12.55 -19.79
CA PRO A 527 63.72 11.85 -19.62
C PRO A 527 64.65 12.15 -20.80
N SER A 528 65.85 12.61 -20.47
CA SER A 528 66.98 12.85 -21.38
C SER A 528 67.38 11.59 -22.15
N SER A 529 67.58 11.71 -23.45
CA SER A 529 68.10 10.68 -24.35
C SER A 529 69.48 10.18 -23.91
N ALA A 530 69.63 8.86 -23.73
CA ALA A 530 70.93 8.20 -23.58
C ALA A 530 71.68 8.16 -24.93
N PRO A 531 73.01 8.31 -24.96
CA PRO A 531 73.79 8.45 -26.19
C PRO A 531 73.98 7.10 -26.91
N ILE A 532 73.83 7.13 -28.23
CA ILE A 532 74.20 6.04 -29.14
C ILE A 532 75.72 6.07 -29.33
N ILE A 533 76.40 4.98 -28.99
CA ILE A 533 77.82 4.78 -29.27
C ILE A 533 77.93 4.19 -30.68
N THR A 534 78.47 4.95 -31.63
CA THR A 534 78.90 4.45 -32.95
C THR A 534 80.42 4.36 -32.99
N ALA A 535 80.94 3.26 -33.54
CA ALA A 535 82.35 3.04 -33.75
C ALA A 535 82.85 3.73 -35.03
N ALA A 536 83.33 4.98 -34.90
CA ALA A 536 84.34 5.64 -35.73
C ALA A 536 84.39 7.12 -35.31
N GLY A 537 85.56 7.60 -34.88
CA GLY A 537 85.73 8.91 -34.29
C GLY A 537 85.87 10.09 -35.26
N ALA A 538 86.10 11.25 -34.65
CA ALA A 538 86.41 12.58 -35.22
C ALA A 538 85.25 13.21 -36.01
N ASP A 539 84.90 14.50 -35.96
CA ASP A 539 85.43 15.77 -35.43
C ASP A 539 84.29 16.76 -35.81
N THR A 540 83.78 17.72 -35.05
CA THR A 540 84.32 19.06 -34.74
C THR A 540 83.11 19.96 -34.39
N ALA A 541 83.33 20.93 -33.49
CA ALA A 541 82.40 21.95 -33.02
C ALA A 541 82.30 23.17 -34.00
N PRO A 542 81.87 24.40 -33.60
CA PRO A 542 80.55 24.93 -33.16
C PRO A 542 80.09 26.12 -34.08
N PRO A 543 79.56 27.28 -33.59
CA PRO A 543 78.17 27.77 -33.38
C PRO A 543 77.83 28.98 -34.33
N PRO A 544 77.16 30.13 -33.98
CA PRO A 544 76.03 30.48 -33.07
C PRO A 544 74.93 31.36 -33.74
N GLY A 545 73.84 31.67 -32.99
CA GLY A 545 72.99 32.88 -33.14
C GLY A 545 72.00 32.89 -34.31
N THR A 546 70.85 33.57 -34.32
CA THR A 546 70.23 34.62 -33.52
C THR A 546 68.73 34.67 -33.89
N ALA A 547 67.94 35.34 -33.04
CA ALA A 547 66.50 35.56 -33.14
C ALA A 547 65.94 36.00 -34.51
N SER A 548 64.71 35.60 -34.81
CA SER A 548 63.53 36.48 -35.06
C SER A 548 62.39 35.72 -35.76
N ALA A 549 61.18 36.26 -35.60
CA ALA A 549 59.87 35.71 -35.99
C ALA A 549 59.75 35.26 -37.47
N PRO A 550 58.68 34.52 -37.81
CA PRO A 550 57.80 35.06 -38.84
C PRO A 550 56.29 34.76 -38.72
N THR A 551 55.54 35.77 -39.17
CA THR A 551 54.33 35.75 -40.01
C THR A 551 53.90 34.42 -40.63
N ALA A 552 52.60 34.11 -40.59
CA ALA A 552 51.97 33.08 -41.42
C ALA A 552 50.90 33.69 -42.35
N GLN A 553 51.19 33.69 -43.65
CA GLN A 553 50.25 33.87 -44.75
C GLN A 553 49.59 32.53 -45.09
N ALA A 554 48.33 32.62 -45.49
CA ALA A 554 47.47 31.52 -45.90
C ALA A 554 47.77 31.01 -47.32
N THR A 555 47.63 29.70 -47.53
CA THR A 555 47.22 29.12 -48.81
C THR A 555 46.18 28.03 -48.56
N ALA A 556 45.05 28.17 -49.24
CA ALA A 556 43.89 27.28 -49.22
C ALA A 556 44.17 25.93 -49.90
N ASN A 557 43.54 24.87 -49.40
CA ASN A 557 43.19 23.69 -50.21
C ASN A 557 41.79 23.22 -49.83
N ASN A 558 40.91 23.24 -50.84
CA ASN A 558 39.54 22.74 -50.83
C ASN A 558 39.51 21.21 -50.84
N THR A 559 38.80 20.60 -49.89
CA THR A 559 38.21 19.26 -50.03
C THR A 559 36.75 19.33 -49.60
N PRO A 560 35.80 18.77 -50.38
CA PRO A 560 34.38 18.89 -50.08
C PRO A 560 34.02 18.05 -48.84
N ILE A 561 33.33 18.67 -47.90
CA ILE A 561 32.71 17.99 -46.75
C ILE A 561 31.44 17.32 -47.28
N ILE A 562 31.46 16.00 -47.39
CA ILE A 562 30.26 15.18 -47.55
C ILE A 562 29.74 14.89 -46.15
N ILE A 563 28.59 15.45 -45.80
CA ILE A 563 27.85 15.11 -44.57
C ILE A 563 26.99 13.89 -44.91
N PRO A 564 27.19 12.72 -44.27
CA PRO A 564 26.29 11.59 -44.49
C PRO A 564 24.94 11.86 -43.82
N SER A 565 23.86 11.41 -44.45
CA SER A 565 22.51 11.46 -43.90
C SER A 565 22.42 10.50 -42.71
N ASP A 566 21.94 10.97 -41.56
CA ASP A 566 21.79 10.20 -40.31
C ASP A 566 20.82 9.00 -40.39
N GLN A 567 20.26 8.68 -41.56
CA GLN A 567 19.36 7.53 -41.73
C GLN A 567 20.08 6.20 -41.98
N ASP A 568 21.35 6.23 -42.40
CA ASP A 568 22.07 5.01 -42.79
C ASP A 568 22.93 4.42 -41.64
N ILE A 569 23.16 5.19 -40.57
CA ILE A 569 23.99 4.79 -39.43
C ILE A 569 23.30 3.76 -38.53
N ASP A 570 21.99 3.89 -38.31
CA ASP A 570 21.24 2.93 -37.49
C ASP A 570 21.07 1.57 -38.20
N ALA A 571 21.07 1.57 -39.54
CA ALA A 571 21.03 0.36 -40.36
C ALA A 571 22.39 -0.35 -40.41
N GLU A 572 23.50 0.40 -40.60
CA GLU A 572 24.86 -0.15 -40.58
C GLU A 572 25.25 -0.69 -39.19
N ILE A 573 24.84 -0.03 -38.10
CA ILE A 573 25.11 -0.51 -36.73
C ILE A 573 24.34 -1.80 -36.43
N ALA A 574 23.11 -1.95 -36.94
CA ALA A 574 22.35 -3.18 -36.83
C ALA A 574 22.94 -4.33 -37.67
N GLU A 575 23.51 -4.01 -38.84
CA GLU A 575 24.13 -4.99 -39.75
C GLU A 575 25.48 -5.50 -39.20
N VAL A 576 26.30 -4.62 -38.61
CA VAL A 576 27.54 -4.99 -37.90
C VAL A 576 27.27 -5.77 -36.61
N ALA A 577 26.18 -5.45 -35.89
CA ALA A 577 25.78 -6.19 -34.69
C ALA A 577 25.29 -7.62 -35.00
N ASN A 578 24.64 -7.82 -36.15
CA ASN A 578 24.17 -9.14 -36.60
C ASN A 578 25.30 -10.00 -37.19
N ALA A 579 26.31 -9.38 -37.82
CA ALA A 579 27.48 -10.08 -38.36
C ALA A 579 28.46 -10.61 -37.29
N ALA A 580 28.44 -10.05 -36.07
CA ALA A 580 29.33 -10.45 -34.97
C ALA A 580 28.96 -11.77 -34.27
N SER A 581 27.88 -12.45 -34.68
CA SER A 581 27.37 -13.66 -34.03
C SER A 581 27.75 -14.98 -34.72
N ALA A 582 28.55 -14.97 -35.79
CA ALA A 582 28.92 -16.22 -36.48
C ALA A 582 30.39 -16.23 -36.97
N VAL A 583 31.10 -17.29 -36.55
CA VAL A 583 32.37 -17.86 -37.06
C VAL A 583 33.68 -17.40 -36.39
N PRO A 584 34.52 -18.34 -35.89
CA PRO A 584 35.87 -18.06 -35.41
C PRO A 584 36.95 -18.37 -36.46
N ARG A 585 37.96 -17.50 -36.64
CA ARG A 585 39.24 -17.83 -37.32
C ARG A 585 40.42 -16.95 -36.85
N PRO A 586 41.69 -17.40 -37.06
CA PRO A 586 42.74 -17.29 -36.06
C PRO A 586 43.77 -16.18 -36.32
N THR A 587 44.52 -15.94 -35.24
CA THR A 587 45.64 -15.02 -35.00
C THR A 587 46.71 -14.91 -36.09
N LEU A 588 47.13 -13.67 -36.40
CA LEU A 588 48.47 -13.32 -36.89
C LEU A 588 48.89 -11.96 -36.27
N PRO A 589 50.15 -11.78 -35.86
CA PRO A 589 50.59 -10.58 -35.17
C PRO A 589 51.13 -9.57 -36.17
N THR A 590 50.62 -8.33 -36.17
CA THR A 590 51.35 -7.19 -36.73
C THR A 590 51.32 -6.04 -35.74
N THR A 591 52.51 -5.74 -35.25
CA THR A 591 52.86 -4.67 -34.34
C THR A 591 52.72 -3.33 -35.07
N ASN A 592 51.80 -2.48 -34.63
CA ASN A 592 51.90 -1.03 -34.76
C ASN A 592 51.00 -0.38 -33.71
N GLN A 593 51.64 0.11 -32.64
CA GLN A 593 51.03 0.97 -31.63
C GLN A 593 50.84 2.35 -32.24
N GLY A 594 49.62 2.66 -32.67
CA GLY A 594 49.14 4.01 -32.94
C GLY A 594 48.18 4.43 -31.83
N ALA A 595 48.40 5.64 -31.29
CA ALA A 595 47.75 6.22 -30.13
C ALA A 595 46.23 5.97 -30.05
N THR A 596 45.78 5.36 -28.94
CA THR A 596 44.39 5.35 -28.52
C THR A 596 44.00 6.74 -28.04
N THR A 597 43.36 7.52 -28.92
CA THR A 597 42.39 8.54 -28.45
C THR A 597 41.35 7.82 -27.61
N PRO A 598 41.11 8.23 -26.34
CA PRO A 598 39.97 7.71 -25.60
C PRO A 598 38.71 8.28 -26.27
N THR A 599 38.08 7.51 -27.15
CA THR A 599 36.67 7.71 -27.47
C THR A 599 35.91 7.56 -26.16
N GLN A 600 35.61 8.68 -25.51
CA GLN A 600 34.64 8.75 -24.42
C GLN A 600 33.33 8.18 -24.95
N GLN A 601 33.09 6.90 -24.69
CA GLN A 601 31.77 6.31 -24.80
C GLN A 601 30.87 7.10 -23.85
N VAL A 602 30.00 7.93 -24.41
CA VAL A 602 28.90 8.55 -23.67
C VAL A 602 28.16 7.40 -22.96
N PRO A 603 28.01 7.44 -21.62
CA PRO A 603 27.32 6.38 -20.90
C PRO A 603 25.93 6.19 -21.50
N ARG A 604 25.59 4.95 -21.89
CA ARG A 604 24.25 4.60 -22.39
C ARG A 604 23.21 5.16 -21.42
N ALA A 605 22.36 6.07 -21.90
CA ALA A 605 21.21 6.53 -21.13
C ALA A 605 20.41 5.31 -20.66
N SER A 606 19.98 5.29 -19.39
CA SER A 606 19.26 4.16 -18.82
C SER A 606 18.03 3.81 -19.67
N ASN A 607 18.03 2.62 -20.25
CA ASN A 607 16.86 2.06 -20.93
C ASN A 607 15.66 2.13 -19.98
N PHE A 608 14.47 2.42 -20.50
CA PHE A 608 13.22 2.48 -19.72
C PHE A 608 13.04 1.23 -18.82
N GLY A 609 13.55 0.07 -19.25
CA GLY A 609 13.59 -1.16 -18.45
C GLY A 609 14.28 -1.04 -17.09
N ALA A 610 15.32 -0.23 -16.93
CA ALA A 610 15.98 -0.04 -15.64
C ALA A 610 15.08 0.72 -14.64
N VAL A 611 14.37 1.75 -15.12
CA VAL A 611 13.39 2.50 -14.32
C VAL A 611 12.20 1.61 -13.96
N TYR A 612 11.77 0.76 -14.91
CA TYR A 612 10.72 -0.22 -14.67
C TYR A 612 11.10 -1.23 -13.57
N VAL A 613 12.32 -1.77 -13.59
CA VAL A 613 12.81 -2.68 -12.53
C VAL A 613 12.87 -1.98 -11.18
N GLN A 614 13.37 -0.75 -11.11
CA GLN A 614 13.39 0.04 -9.86
C GLN A 614 11.97 0.28 -9.32
N PHE A 615 11.01 0.56 -10.21
CA PHE A 615 9.61 0.73 -9.83
C PHE A 615 9.01 -0.56 -9.25
N VAL A 616 9.24 -1.71 -9.91
CA VAL A 616 8.77 -3.01 -9.41
C VAL A 616 9.42 -3.36 -8.06
N LEU A 617 10.72 -3.12 -7.89
CA LEU A 617 11.41 -3.35 -6.61
C LEU A 617 10.88 -2.44 -5.49
N ALA A 618 10.58 -1.18 -5.79
CA ALA A 618 9.96 -0.28 -4.82
C ALA A 618 8.55 -0.75 -4.45
N LEU A 619 7.76 -1.21 -5.43
CA LEU A 619 6.42 -1.75 -5.21
C LEU A 619 6.46 -3.00 -4.31
N THR A 620 7.33 -3.97 -4.61
CA THR A 620 7.46 -5.18 -3.80
C THR A 620 7.98 -4.87 -2.40
N PHE A 621 8.90 -3.90 -2.26
CA PHE A 621 9.36 -3.44 -0.96
C PHE A 621 8.23 -2.80 -0.15
N ILE A 622 7.42 -1.90 -0.74
CA ILE A 622 6.27 -1.28 -0.05
C ILE A 622 5.25 -2.34 0.34
N LEU A 623 4.96 -3.30 -0.53
CA LEU A 623 4.03 -4.40 -0.24
C LEU A 623 4.56 -5.26 0.92
N PHE A 624 5.84 -5.60 0.94
CA PHE A 624 6.48 -6.34 2.02
C PHE A 624 6.44 -5.59 3.35
N VAL A 625 6.82 -4.31 3.36
CA VAL A 625 6.76 -3.47 4.57
C VAL A 625 5.31 -3.32 5.04
N SER A 626 4.35 -3.20 4.13
CA SER A 626 2.92 -3.11 4.48
C SER A 626 2.38 -4.41 5.08
N LEU A 627 2.80 -5.57 4.56
CA LEU A 627 2.46 -6.86 5.16
C LEU A 627 3.13 -7.04 6.53
N SER A 628 4.41 -6.68 6.66
CA SER A 628 5.12 -6.70 7.94
C SER A 628 4.51 -5.73 8.95
N ALA A 629 3.97 -4.60 8.51
CA ALA A 629 3.32 -3.63 9.39
C ALA A 629 2.08 -4.21 10.08
N LEU A 630 1.48 -5.30 9.58
CA LEU A 630 0.37 -5.98 10.25
C LEU A 630 0.78 -6.55 11.62
N SER A 631 2.04 -6.98 11.77
CA SER A 631 2.57 -7.50 13.05
C SER A 631 3.17 -6.42 13.95
N TRP A 632 3.17 -5.16 13.53
CA TRP A 632 3.72 -4.07 14.33
C TRP A 632 2.72 -3.63 15.42
N PRO A 633 3.21 -3.06 16.55
CA PRO A 633 2.34 -2.42 17.52
C PRO A 633 1.48 -1.33 16.88
N VAL A 634 0.26 -1.14 17.39
CA VAL A 634 -0.75 -0.26 16.77
C VAL A 634 -0.21 1.15 16.55
N THR A 635 0.59 1.68 17.47
CA THR A 635 1.20 3.02 17.37
C THR A 635 2.11 3.16 16.14
N PHE A 636 3.04 2.22 15.94
CA PHE A 636 3.94 2.23 14.78
C PHE A 636 3.21 1.96 13.47
N ARG A 637 2.24 1.03 13.49
CA ARG A 637 1.41 0.74 12.32
C ARG A 637 0.56 1.94 11.91
N THR A 638 -0.09 2.61 12.86
CA THR A 638 -0.89 3.82 12.62
C THR A 638 -0.02 4.95 12.09
N PHE A 639 1.18 5.16 12.65
CA PHE A 639 2.15 6.13 12.10
C PHE A 639 2.54 5.77 10.66
N TYR A 640 2.85 4.51 10.38
CA TYR A 640 3.18 4.02 9.04
C TYR A 640 2.03 4.25 8.04
N ILE A 641 0.79 3.90 8.41
CA ILE A 641 -0.40 4.09 7.56
C ILE A 641 -0.61 5.59 7.28
N HIS A 642 -0.51 6.47 8.27
CA HIS A 642 -0.64 7.91 8.06
C HIS A 642 0.48 8.47 7.20
N PHE A 643 1.73 8.05 7.42
CA PHE A 643 2.87 8.45 6.61
C PHE A 643 2.67 8.03 5.14
N LEU A 644 2.30 6.78 4.90
CA LEU A 644 2.03 6.27 3.56
C LEU A 644 0.86 7.00 2.90
N SER A 645 -0.19 7.32 3.66
CA SER A 645 -1.35 8.10 3.20
C SER A 645 -0.96 9.51 2.77
N VAL A 646 -0.17 10.23 3.58
CA VAL A 646 0.33 11.58 3.24
C VAL A 646 1.28 11.53 2.05
N ALA A 647 2.19 10.55 2.01
CA ALA A 647 3.13 10.37 0.90
C ALA A 647 2.39 10.11 -0.42
N TYR A 648 1.39 9.23 -0.41
CA TYR A 648 0.55 8.97 -1.57
C TYR A 648 -0.23 10.21 -2.00
N LEU A 649 -0.97 10.85 -1.08
CA LEU A 649 -1.80 12.03 -1.38
C LEU A 649 -0.98 13.29 -1.73
N SER A 650 0.36 13.22 -1.71
CA SER A 650 1.27 14.25 -2.21
C SER A 650 1.52 14.18 -3.72
N PHE A 651 0.66 13.49 -4.48
CA PHE A 651 0.87 13.22 -5.91
C PHE A 651 0.96 14.47 -6.80
N TRP A 652 0.47 15.64 -6.36
CA TRP A 652 0.63 16.91 -7.10
C TRP A 652 1.94 17.64 -6.82
N VAL A 653 2.63 17.36 -5.71
CA VAL A 653 3.89 18.02 -5.33
C VAL A 653 4.96 17.95 -6.44
N PRO A 654 5.20 16.81 -7.10
CA PRO A 654 6.17 16.77 -8.20
C PRO A 654 5.74 17.58 -9.43
N GLN A 655 4.44 17.77 -9.66
CA GLN A 655 3.95 18.61 -10.74
C GLN A 655 4.17 20.09 -10.42
N ILE A 656 3.89 20.51 -9.17
CA ILE A 656 4.18 21.85 -8.67
C ILE A 656 5.67 22.17 -8.86
N ARG A 657 6.56 21.25 -8.47
CA ARG A 657 8.00 21.37 -8.67
C ARG A 657 8.39 21.46 -10.15
N ARG A 658 7.78 20.66 -11.03
CA ARG A 658 8.07 20.70 -12.47
C ARG A 658 7.64 22.01 -13.10
N ASN A 659 6.47 22.53 -12.73
CA ASN A 659 5.96 23.81 -13.22
C ASN A 659 6.94 24.95 -12.88
N ILE A 660 7.51 24.94 -11.67
CA ILE A 660 8.54 25.89 -11.21
C ILE A 660 9.79 25.83 -12.10
N ILE A 661 10.37 24.63 -12.24
CA ILE A 661 11.64 24.43 -12.95
C ILE A 661 11.50 24.83 -14.42
N ARG A 662 10.43 24.36 -15.08
CA ARG A 662 10.19 24.58 -16.51
C ARG A 662 9.47 25.90 -16.82
N ASN A 663 9.15 26.71 -15.80
CA ASN A 663 8.33 27.93 -15.93
C ASN A 663 7.05 27.73 -16.78
N CYS A 664 6.41 26.56 -16.66
CA CYS A 664 5.28 26.19 -17.49
C CYS A 664 3.95 26.51 -16.82
N ARG A 665 3.05 27.18 -17.55
CA ARG A 665 1.63 27.32 -17.17
C ARG A 665 0.80 26.20 -17.80
N LYS A 666 -0.24 25.76 -17.11
CA LYS A 666 -1.27 24.83 -17.61
C LYS A 666 -0.67 23.53 -18.18
N ALA A 667 -0.10 22.71 -17.30
CA ALA A 667 0.48 21.42 -17.66
C ALA A 667 -0.55 20.27 -17.70
N LEU A 668 -1.62 20.36 -16.91
CA LEU A 668 -2.65 19.34 -16.75
C LEU A 668 -4.04 19.96 -16.92
N LEU A 669 -5.02 19.15 -17.32
CA LEU A 669 -6.41 19.59 -17.40
C LEU A 669 -7.00 19.79 -15.99
N TRP A 670 -7.73 20.88 -15.77
CA TRP A 670 -8.46 21.09 -14.50
C TRP A 670 -9.45 19.98 -14.16
N LYS A 671 -10.12 19.42 -15.19
CA LYS A 671 -10.99 18.24 -15.03
C LYS A 671 -10.21 17.03 -14.51
N PHE A 672 -8.96 16.86 -14.95
CA PHE A 672 -8.08 15.80 -14.48
C PHE A 672 -7.61 16.07 -13.06
N ILE A 673 -7.18 17.31 -12.74
CA ILE A 673 -6.69 17.68 -11.40
C ILE A 673 -7.79 17.47 -10.35
N ILE A 674 -8.95 18.10 -10.54
CA ILE A 674 -10.06 18.04 -9.59
C ILE A 674 -10.64 16.63 -9.54
N GLY A 675 -10.87 16.01 -10.69
CA GLY A 675 -11.46 14.68 -10.78
C GLY A 675 -10.59 13.58 -10.15
N GLN A 676 -9.28 13.56 -10.43
CA GLN A 676 -8.36 12.59 -9.79
C GLN A 676 -8.26 12.82 -8.29
N SER A 677 -8.26 14.08 -7.84
CA SER A 677 -8.19 14.39 -6.41
C SER A 677 -9.41 13.88 -5.66
N ILE A 678 -10.62 14.15 -6.17
CA ILE A 678 -11.86 13.67 -5.58
C ILE A 678 -11.90 12.14 -5.59
N LEU A 679 -11.71 11.50 -6.75
CA LEU A 679 -11.82 10.05 -6.89
C LEU A 679 -10.77 9.28 -6.07
N ARG A 680 -9.58 9.86 -5.85
CA ARG A 680 -8.53 9.24 -5.01
C ARG A 680 -8.71 9.52 -3.52
N LEU A 681 -9.48 10.53 -3.13
CA LEU A 681 -9.88 10.79 -1.74
C LEU A 681 -11.05 9.91 -1.28
N LEU A 682 -11.93 9.46 -2.18
CA LEU A 682 -13.12 8.68 -1.83
C LEU A 682 -12.82 7.39 -1.01
N PRO A 683 -11.79 6.58 -1.31
CA PRO A 683 -11.48 5.41 -0.49
C PRO A 683 -11.06 5.79 0.94
N PHE A 684 -10.33 6.90 1.10
CA PHE A 684 -9.97 7.41 2.42
C PHE A 684 -11.20 7.93 3.16
N ALA A 685 -12.11 8.63 2.47
CA ALA A 685 -13.36 9.08 3.05
C ALA A 685 -14.21 7.91 3.56
N TYR A 686 -14.24 6.79 2.83
CA TYR A 686 -14.96 5.59 3.23
C TYR A 686 -14.46 5.02 4.57
N PHE A 687 -13.15 4.82 4.72
CA PHE A 687 -12.59 4.22 5.93
C PHE A 687 -12.56 5.17 7.12
N TYR A 688 -12.36 6.48 6.90
CA TYR A 688 -12.20 7.44 7.99
C TYR A 688 -13.51 8.10 8.44
N LEU A 689 -14.56 8.14 7.61
CA LEU A 689 -15.83 8.81 7.96
C LEU A 689 -16.97 7.84 8.27
N ARG A 690 -16.87 6.57 7.87
CA ARG A 690 -17.96 5.61 8.03
C ARG A 690 -17.72 4.68 9.21
N GLU A 691 -18.63 4.72 10.16
CA GLU A 691 -18.61 3.89 11.37
C GLU A 691 -18.77 2.40 11.02
N GLU A 692 -19.73 2.06 10.16
CA GLU A 692 -19.96 0.68 9.68
C GLU A 692 -19.18 0.39 8.38
N ASN A 693 -17.85 0.43 8.45
CA ASN A 693 -16.98 0.04 7.34
C ASN A 693 -16.69 -1.47 7.32
N VAL A 694 -16.21 -1.99 6.18
CA VAL A 694 -15.90 -3.43 6.00
C VAL A 694 -14.82 -3.94 6.96
N LEU A 695 -13.93 -3.07 7.44
CA LEU A 695 -12.82 -3.42 8.32
C LEU A 695 -13.12 -3.18 9.81
N PHE A 696 -14.34 -2.75 10.15
CA PHE A 696 -14.75 -2.35 11.50
C PHE A 696 -13.77 -1.35 12.16
N SER A 697 -13.07 -0.54 11.36
CA SER A 697 -12.09 0.44 11.81
C SER A 697 -12.78 1.65 12.44
N GLU A 698 -12.16 2.26 13.44
CA GLU A 698 -12.70 3.44 14.08
C GLU A 698 -12.64 4.67 13.16
N PRO A 699 -13.73 5.44 13.03
CA PRO A 699 -13.75 6.64 12.22
C PRO A 699 -12.90 7.75 12.87
N ASP A 700 -11.90 8.26 12.14
CA ASP A 700 -11.12 9.44 12.52
C ASP A 700 -11.35 10.60 11.53
N TRP A 701 -12.37 11.41 11.81
CA TRP A 701 -12.69 12.58 11.00
C TRP A 701 -11.58 13.65 11.01
N LYS A 702 -10.76 13.72 12.09
CA LYS A 702 -9.68 14.72 12.20
C LYS A 702 -8.55 14.39 11.24
N ALA A 703 -8.13 13.12 11.20
CA ALA A 703 -7.14 12.68 10.23
C ALA A 703 -7.63 12.87 8.79
N PHE A 704 -8.90 12.55 8.49
CA PHE A 704 -9.45 12.77 7.15
C PHE A 704 -9.46 14.25 6.74
N THR A 705 -9.89 15.15 7.63
CA THR A 705 -9.90 16.59 7.32
C THR A 705 -8.50 17.14 7.08
N ALA A 706 -7.49 16.66 7.82
CA ALA A 706 -6.08 17.01 7.55
C ALA A 706 -5.60 16.51 6.18
N LEU A 707 -5.91 15.27 5.81
CA LEU A 707 -5.54 14.70 4.50
C LEU A 707 -6.26 15.40 3.34
N ALA A 708 -7.56 15.66 3.47
CA ALA A 708 -8.34 16.39 2.49
C ALA A 708 -7.85 17.84 2.35
N GLY A 709 -7.56 18.50 3.47
CA GLY A 709 -6.95 19.83 3.51
C GLY A 709 -5.61 19.86 2.78
N TRP A 710 -4.75 18.85 2.99
CA TRP A 710 -3.45 18.74 2.33
C TRP A 710 -3.57 18.64 0.80
N VAL A 711 -4.50 17.83 0.29
CA VAL A 711 -4.75 17.74 -1.16
C VAL A 711 -5.25 19.08 -1.71
N TRP A 712 -6.17 19.75 -1.01
CA TRP A 712 -6.68 21.05 -1.44
C TRP A 712 -5.61 22.14 -1.45
N ILE A 713 -4.70 22.16 -0.46
CA ILE A 713 -3.55 23.08 -0.46
C ILE A 713 -2.72 22.90 -1.74
N GLN A 714 -2.44 21.66 -2.14
CA GLN A 714 -1.70 21.39 -3.39
C GLN A 714 -2.46 21.93 -4.62
N ILE A 715 -3.78 21.77 -4.67
CA ILE A 715 -4.61 22.29 -5.77
C ILE A 715 -4.60 23.82 -5.79
N TRP A 716 -4.72 24.48 -4.64
CA TRP A 716 -4.62 25.94 -4.53
C TRP A 716 -3.26 26.46 -4.99
N VAL A 717 -2.18 25.75 -4.66
CA VAL A 717 -0.84 26.09 -5.17
C VAL A 717 -0.77 25.94 -6.68
N LEU A 718 -1.33 24.88 -7.27
CA LEU A 718 -1.42 24.72 -8.72
C LEU A 718 -2.24 25.84 -9.38
N ALA A 719 -3.35 26.26 -8.76
CA ALA A 719 -4.16 27.39 -9.22
C ALA A 719 -3.37 28.71 -9.19
N ALA A 720 -2.66 28.95 -8.09
CA ALA A 720 -1.80 30.12 -7.94
C ALA A 720 -0.68 30.15 -8.98
N GLN A 721 -0.06 28.99 -9.28
CA GLN A 721 0.96 28.88 -10.34
C GLN A 721 0.42 29.22 -11.74
N GLU A 722 -0.86 28.98 -12.02
CA GLU A 722 -1.48 29.32 -13.30
C GLU A 722 -1.80 30.82 -13.41
N ILE A 723 -2.33 31.42 -12.33
CA ILE A 723 -2.78 32.83 -12.31
C ILE A 723 -1.60 33.78 -12.14
N LEU A 724 -0.79 33.59 -11.10
CA LEU A 724 0.28 34.50 -10.68
C LEU A 724 1.62 34.15 -11.33
N GLY A 725 1.71 32.94 -11.90
CA GLY A 725 2.87 32.43 -12.61
C GLY A 725 3.61 31.36 -11.81
N PRO A 726 4.34 30.44 -12.49
CA PRO A 726 4.90 29.26 -11.83
C PRO A 726 5.96 29.56 -10.76
N ARG A 727 6.60 30.73 -10.82
CA ARG A 727 7.67 31.18 -9.91
C ARG A 727 7.22 32.23 -8.88
N TRP A 728 5.90 32.43 -8.71
CA TRP A 728 5.32 33.50 -7.90
C TRP A 728 5.81 33.58 -6.43
N GLY A 729 6.21 32.46 -5.83
CA GLY A 729 6.68 32.40 -4.44
C GLY A 729 8.19 32.14 -4.27
N ILE A 730 9.01 32.30 -5.31
CA ILE A 730 10.41 31.85 -5.30
C ILE A 730 11.37 33.03 -5.33
N PRO A 731 12.37 33.11 -4.41
CA PRO A 731 13.41 34.13 -4.45
C PRO A 731 14.19 34.15 -5.77
N LYS A 732 14.51 35.35 -6.26
CA LYS A 732 15.37 35.55 -7.45
C LYS A 732 16.76 34.98 -7.15
N GLY A 733 17.05 33.79 -7.68
CA GLY A 733 18.32 33.06 -7.46
C GLY A 733 18.16 31.57 -7.15
N TRP A 734 16.96 31.12 -6.76
CA TRP A 734 16.70 29.69 -6.49
C TRP A 734 16.36 28.86 -7.73
N THR A 735 16.21 29.51 -8.88
CA THR A 735 15.93 28.85 -10.17
C THR A 735 16.82 29.45 -11.25
N GLU A 736 17.32 28.61 -12.15
CA GLU A 736 17.99 29.07 -13.38
C GLU A 736 17.09 30.06 -14.13
N GLU A 737 17.64 31.21 -14.47
CA GLU A 737 16.98 32.19 -15.34
C GLU A 737 16.77 31.54 -16.70
N GLY A 738 15.52 31.54 -17.19
CA GLY A 738 15.20 30.98 -18.51
C GLY A 738 15.94 31.75 -19.59
N TRP A 739 16.23 31.10 -20.72
CA TRP A 739 16.88 31.76 -21.85
C TRP A 739 16.03 32.96 -22.31
N ASP A 740 16.63 34.15 -22.28
CA ASP A 740 15.98 35.35 -22.80
C ASP A 740 15.98 35.28 -24.33
N TYR A 741 14.86 34.85 -24.90
CA TYR A 741 14.64 34.81 -26.35
C TYR A 741 14.64 36.19 -26.99
N HIS A 742 14.53 37.25 -26.22
CA HIS A 742 14.58 38.62 -26.72
C HIS A 742 15.80 39.34 -26.14
N PRO A 743 17.05 38.92 -26.39
CA PRO A 743 18.21 39.60 -25.83
C PRO A 743 18.36 41.00 -26.43
N ILE A 744 18.87 41.97 -25.67
CA ILE A 744 19.23 43.29 -26.20
C ILE A 744 20.56 43.13 -26.95
N LEU A 745 20.51 43.21 -28.27
CA LEU A 745 21.69 43.09 -29.12
C LEU A 745 22.47 44.42 -29.13
N ARG A 746 23.72 44.39 -28.66
CA ARG A 746 24.66 45.52 -28.65
C ARG A 746 25.83 45.27 -29.61
N GLU A 747 26.34 46.32 -30.23
CA GLU A 747 27.53 46.26 -31.09
C GLU A 747 28.81 45.93 -30.27
N ASP A 748 28.86 46.27 -28.97
CA ASP A 748 30.01 45.94 -28.09
C ASP A 748 30.24 44.42 -27.93
N ASN A 749 29.19 43.62 -28.13
CA ASN A 749 29.25 42.17 -27.96
C ASN A 749 29.75 41.45 -29.24
N VAL A 750 30.08 42.17 -30.32
CA VAL A 750 30.59 41.59 -31.58
C VAL A 750 31.92 40.85 -31.35
N GLU A 751 32.82 41.42 -30.56
CA GLU A 751 34.19 40.89 -30.35
C GLU A 751 34.21 39.62 -29.48
N ALA A 752 33.16 39.38 -28.68
CA ALA A 752 32.98 38.18 -27.86
C ALA A 752 32.10 37.10 -28.54
N GLY A 753 31.76 37.26 -29.83
CA GLY A 753 30.88 36.33 -30.57
C GLY A 753 29.39 36.45 -30.21
N GLY A 754 28.95 37.62 -29.73
CA GLY A 754 27.59 37.86 -29.21
C GLY A 754 26.55 38.34 -30.22
N LEU A 755 26.91 38.59 -31.49
CA LEU A 755 25.91 38.83 -32.54
C LEU A 755 25.39 37.50 -33.10
N PRO A 756 24.06 37.38 -33.31
CA PRO A 756 23.47 36.21 -33.94
C PRO A 756 24.05 35.91 -35.33
N ILE A 757 24.07 34.63 -35.70
CA ILE A 757 24.57 34.12 -36.98
C ILE A 757 23.75 34.77 -38.10
N GLY A 758 24.43 35.42 -39.06
CA GLY A 758 23.82 36.22 -40.12
C GLY A 758 23.80 37.73 -39.88
N LEU A 759 24.03 38.20 -38.64
CA LEU A 759 24.16 39.63 -38.29
C LEU A 759 25.63 40.10 -38.19
N VAL A 760 26.60 39.18 -38.25
CA VAL A 760 28.04 39.46 -38.17
C VAL A 760 28.54 40.01 -39.50
N ARG A 761 29.18 41.18 -39.48
CA ARG A 761 29.72 41.84 -40.68
C ARG A 761 31.09 41.25 -41.02
N ALA A 762 31.25 40.68 -42.22
CA ALA A 762 32.59 40.43 -42.77
C ALA A 762 33.21 41.78 -43.18
N PRO A 763 34.49 42.05 -42.90
CA PRO A 763 35.14 43.28 -43.35
C PRO A 763 35.15 43.32 -44.89
N GLY A 764 34.34 44.21 -45.48
CA GLY A 764 34.25 44.44 -46.92
C GLY A 764 32.91 44.15 -47.60
N SER A 765 31.85 43.73 -46.90
CA SER A 765 30.54 43.54 -47.57
C SER A 765 29.83 44.88 -47.88
N PRO A 766 29.27 45.04 -49.10
CA PRO A 766 28.57 46.27 -49.48
C PRO A 766 27.28 46.43 -48.68
N THR A 767 27.02 47.65 -48.22
CA THR A 767 25.73 48.05 -47.67
C THR A 767 24.71 48.10 -48.81
N LEU A 768 23.75 47.18 -48.83
CA LEU A 768 22.53 47.39 -49.61
C LEU A 768 21.67 48.43 -48.89
N GLU A 769 22.04 49.70 -49.05
CA GLU A 769 21.18 50.82 -48.76
C GLU A 769 20.12 50.84 -49.87
N ARG A 770 18.90 50.38 -49.57
CA ARG A 770 17.78 50.44 -50.50
C ARG A 770 17.51 51.93 -50.79
N VAL A 771 17.91 52.37 -51.98
CA VAL A 771 17.44 53.62 -52.59
C VAL A 771 15.92 53.58 -52.59
N ARG A 772 15.29 54.41 -51.75
CA ARG A 772 13.85 54.67 -51.81
C ARG A 772 13.59 55.48 -53.07
N THR A 773 13.01 54.86 -54.09
CA THR A 773 12.31 55.59 -55.15
C THR A 773 10.95 56.00 -54.58
N GLY A 774 10.83 57.24 -54.14
CA GLY A 774 9.60 57.80 -53.58
C GLY A 774 9.86 59.19 -53.03
N ASP A 775 9.21 60.15 -53.65
CA ASP A 775 9.44 61.59 -53.65
C ASP A 775 9.29 62.29 -52.29
N GLU A 776 9.85 63.50 -52.26
CA GLU A 776 9.69 64.61 -51.31
C GLU A 776 10.49 64.63 -49.99
N GLY A 777 11.35 65.65 -49.91
CA GLY A 777 12.29 65.88 -48.84
C GLY A 777 11.69 66.45 -47.56
N LYS A 778 12.20 65.94 -46.43
CA LYS A 778 12.38 66.71 -45.21
C LYS A 778 13.49 66.07 -44.40
N LYS A 779 14.62 66.77 -44.27
CA LYS A 779 15.70 66.41 -43.34
C LYS A 779 15.12 66.37 -41.92
N SER A 780 14.96 65.17 -41.39
CA SER A 780 14.74 64.91 -39.97
C SER A 780 16.07 64.42 -39.41
N ASP A 781 16.85 65.31 -38.82
CA ASP A 781 17.96 64.94 -37.94
C ASP A 781 17.38 64.16 -36.75
N GLY A 782 17.47 62.84 -36.82
CA GLY A 782 17.18 61.91 -35.73
C GLY A 782 18.39 61.00 -35.53
N PRO A 783 18.69 60.56 -34.29
CA PRO A 783 19.86 59.75 -34.01
C PRO A 783 19.80 58.45 -34.81
N ALA A 784 20.88 58.14 -35.54
CA ALA A 784 21.00 56.95 -36.37
C ALA A 784 20.74 55.69 -35.54
N ARG A 785 19.62 55.02 -35.81
CA ARG A 785 19.28 53.71 -35.22
C ARG A 785 19.91 52.64 -36.11
N ASN A 786 20.90 51.91 -35.59
CA ASN A 786 21.56 50.82 -36.32
C ASN A 786 20.60 49.62 -36.47
N ILE A 787 19.81 49.59 -37.55
CA ILE A 787 18.92 48.47 -37.89
C ILE A 787 19.66 47.53 -38.86
N ARG A 788 19.64 46.22 -38.57
CA ARG A 788 20.25 45.16 -39.40
C ARG A 788 19.16 44.24 -39.94
N THR A 789 19.37 43.62 -41.10
CA THR A 789 18.37 42.74 -41.74
C THR A 789 18.91 41.31 -41.90
N VAL A 790 18.10 40.31 -41.55
CA VAL A 790 18.39 38.87 -41.76
C VAL A 790 17.13 38.18 -42.26
N ASP A 791 17.27 37.14 -43.08
CA ASP A 791 16.12 36.38 -43.57
C ASP A 791 15.65 35.34 -42.54
N CYS A 792 14.35 35.31 -42.25
CA CYS A 792 13.77 34.30 -41.37
C CYS A 792 13.59 32.97 -42.12
N ALA A 793 14.31 31.92 -41.72
CA ALA A 793 14.25 30.62 -42.40
C ALA A 793 12.91 29.87 -42.31
N ILE A 794 11.97 30.31 -41.46
CA ILE A 794 10.64 29.69 -41.33
C ILE A 794 9.66 30.24 -42.39
N CYS A 795 9.64 31.56 -42.58
CA CYS A 795 8.68 32.21 -43.49
C CYS A 795 9.33 32.82 -44.73
N MET A 796 10.67 32.76 -44.85
CA MET A 796 11.46 33.28 -45.96
C MET A 796 11.28 34.79 -46.21
N GLN A 797 10.89 35.55 -45.18
CA GLN A 797 10.72 37.00 -45.25
C GLN A 797 11.85 37.70 -44.48
N VAL A 798 12.21 38.90 -44.94
CA VAL A 798 13.25 39.76 -44.35
C VAL A 798 12.80 40.20 -42.95
N LEU A 799 13.63 39.93 -41.95
CA LEU A 799 13.46 40.34 -40.56
C LEU A 799 14.41 41.50 -40.24
N GLU A 800 13.85 42.60 -39.75
CA GLU A 800 14.60 43.77 -39.30
C GLU A 800 14.89 43.67 -37.79
N VAL A 801 16.16 43.72 -37.41
CA VAL A 801 16.65 43.57 -36.04
C VAL A 801 17.38 44.85 -35.62
N PRO A 802 16.85 45.62 -34.64
CA PRO A 802 17.53 46.80 -34.11
C PRO A 802 18.74 46.39 -33.23
N VAL A 803 19.91 46.94 -33.52
CA VAL A 803 21.15 46.75 -32.75
C VAL A 803 21.56 48.09 -32.12
N VAL A 804 21.88 48.06 -30.82
CA VAL A 804 22.26 49.26 -30.07
C VAL A 804 23.75 49.55 -30.26
N ALA A 805 24.08 50.81 -30.61
CA ALA A 805 25.44 51.25 -30.86
C ALA A 805 26.32 51.27 -29.60
N ALA A 806 27.62 51.04 -29.81
CA ALA A 806 28.64 50.96 -28.78
C ALA A 806 28.68 52.19 -27.86
N GLY A 807 28.70 51.99 -26.54
CA GLY A 807 28.88 53.07 -25.56
C GLY A 807 27.66 53.95 -25.24
N THR A 808 26.44 53.53 -25.63
CA THR A 808 25.19 54.21 -25.22
C THR A 808 24.57 53.57 -23.97
N ASP A 809 24.19 54.39 -22.98
CA ASP A 809 23.58 53.92 -21.73
C ASP A 809 22.26 53.17 -22.00
N ALA A 810 22.08 52.03 -21.33
CA ALA A 810 20.91 51.15 -21.48
C ALA A 810 19.55 51.85 -21.29
N SER A 811 19.55 52.93 -20.51
CA SER A 811 18.40 53.77 -20.17
C SER A 811 17.93 54.65 -21.34
N ALA A 812 18.79 54.96 -22.32
CA ALA A 812 18.41 55.72 -23.52
C ALA A 812 17.83 54.83 -24.64
N ALA A 813 18.11 53.52 -24.62
CA ALA A 813 17.53 52.52 -25.53
C ALA A 813 16.12 52.05 -25.12
N GLY A 814 15.64 52.47 -23.94
CA GLY A 814 14.35 52.10 -23.32
C GLY A 814 13.12 52.88 -23.81
N GLY A 815 13.19 53.58 -24.94
CA GLY A 815 12.01 54.21 -25.54
C GLY A 815 10.99 53.16 -25.99
N VAL A 816 9.70 53.49 -25.90
CA VAL A 816 8.54 52.61 -26.20
C VAL A 816 8.69 51.88 -27.56
N VAL A 817 9.34 52.52 -28.54
CA VAL A 817 9.60 51.98 -29.88
C VAL A 817 10.71 50.90 -29.91
N GLY A 818 11.76 51.02 -29.09
CA GLY A 818 12.82 50.02 -28.96
C GLY A 818 12.36 48.78 -28.19
N MET A 819 11.49 48.97 -27.20
CA MET A 819 10.86 47.87 -26.45
C MET A 819 9.84 47.08 -27.31
N LEU A 820 9.16 47.75 -28.25
CA LEU A 820 8.27 47.11 -29.22
C LEU A 820 9.04 46.36 -30.32
N GLY A 821 10.15 46.93 -30.84
CA GLY A 821 11.02 46.26 -31.81
C GLY A 821 11.67 44.99 -31.26
N ARG A 822 12.01 44.96 -29.96
CA ARG A 822 12.54 43.79 -29.25
C ARG A 822 11.61 42.57 -29.28
N ARG A 823 10.29 42.78 -29.37
CA ARG A 823 9.29 41.69 -29.40
C ARG A 823 9.05 41.11 -30.79
N LEU A 824 9.64 41.68 -31.86
CA LEU A 824 9.42 41.24 -33.23
C LEU A 824 10.37 40.10 -33.68
N TYR A 825 11.51 39.96 -32.99
CA TYR A 825 12.49 38.91 -33.25
C TYR A 825 12.76 38.07 -32.01
N MET A 826 13.10 36.80 -32.23
CA MET A 826 13.60 35.89 -31.19
C MET A 826 14.96 35.34 -31.57
N VAL A 827 15.86 35.25 -30.60
CA VAL A 827 17.22 34.68 -30.75
C VAL A 827 17.31 33.39 -29.97
N THR A 828 17.68 32.31 -30.64
CA THR A 828 17.87 30.99 -30.03
C THR A 828 19.23 30.89 -29.29
N PRO A 829 19.42 29.93 -28.37
CA PRO A 829 20.73 29.68 -27.75
C PRO A 829 21.84 29.34 -28.74
N CYS A 830 21.48 28.68 -29.84
CA CYS A 830 22.38 28.44 -30.98
C CYS A 830 22.60 29.68 -31.87
N ARG A 831 22.18 30.87 -31.43
CA ARG A 831 22.38 32.17 -32.07
C ARG A 831 21.72 32.34 -33.44
N HIS A 832 20.64 31.62 -33.73
CA HIS A 832 19.81 31.85 -34.92
C HIS A 832 18.65 32.81 -34.60
N VAL A 833 18.24 33.63 -35.57
CA VAL A 833 17.20 34.65 -35.40
C VAL A 833 15.99 34.36 -36.28
N PHE A 834 14.79 34.56 -35.73
CA PHE A 834 13.52 34.34 -36.41
C PHE A 834 12.50 35.42 -36.02
N HIS A 835 11.43 35.58 -36.79
CA HIS A 835 10.24 36.33 -36.33
C HIS A 835 9.67 35.64 -35.09
N SER A 836 9.25 36.43 -34.10
CA SER A 836 8.67 35.89 -32.86
C SER A 836 7.48 34.97 -33.13
N ALA A 837 6.54 35.40 -33.98
CA ALA A 837 5.37 34.59 -34.34
C ALA A 837 5.75 33.27 -35.04
N CYS A 838 6.80 33.27 -35.86
CA CYS A 838 7.26 32.09 -36.58
C CYS A 838 7.91 31.07 -35.63
N LEU A 839 8.81 31.53 -34.75
CA LEU A 839 9.48 30.64 -33.82
C LEU A 839 8.54 30.15 -32.71
N GLU A 840 7.65 31.00 -32.20
CA GLU A 840 6.59 30.59 -31.27
C GLU A 840 5.68 29.52 -31.88
N GLY A 841 5.28 29.70 -33.15
CA GLY A 841 4.50 28.72 -33.90
C GLY A 841 5.25 27.40 -34.03
N TRP A 842 6.53 27.45 -34.41
CA TRP A 842 7.37 26.27 -34.56
C TRP A 842 7.58 25.51 -33.23
N MET A 843 7.86 26.24 -32.14
CA MET A 843 8.10 25.68 -30.80
C MET A 843 6.88 24.96 -30.21
N ARG A 844 5.66 25.25 -30.70
CA ARG A 844 4.45 24.47 -30.35
C ARG A 844 4.49 23.05 -30.91
N PHE A 845 5.14 22.84 -32.05
CA PHE A 845 5.25 21.53 -32.71
C PHE A 845 6.57 20.82 -32.38
N ARG A 846 7.71 21.53 -32.41
CA ARG A 846 9.04 20.99 -32.10
C ARG A 846 9.93 22.00 -31.37
N LEU A 847 10.54 21.59 -30.26
CA LEU A 847 11.53 22.38 -29.50
C LEU A 847 12.95 22.18 -30.07
N GLN A 848 13.11 22.35 -31.38
CA GLN A 848 14.39 22.25 -32.08
C GLN A 848 14.55 23.45 -33.02
N CYS A 849 15.77 23.97 -33.13
CA CYS A 849 16.07 25.07 -34.04
C CYS A 849 15.78 24.66 -35.50
N PRO A 850 14.99 25.42 -36.27
CA PRO A 850 14.73 25.10 -37.68
C PRO A 850 15.99 25.02 -38.55
N ILE A 851 17.06 25.73 -38.16
CA ILE A 851 18.30 25.81 -38.95
C ILE A 851 19.27 24.70 -38.54
N CYS A 852 19.71 24.67 -37.28
CA CYS A 852 20.76 23.73 -36.84
C CYS A 852 20.25 22.54 -36.04
N ARG A 853 18.93 22.40 -35.86
CA ARG A 853 18.27 21.30 -35.11
C ARG A 853 18.67 21.18 -33.62
N GLU A 854 19.43 22.13 -33.10
CA GLU A 854 19.77 22.22 -31.68
C GLU A 854 18.51 22.35 -30.81
N ASN A 855 18.51 21.73 -29.64
CA ASN A 855 17.33 21.75 -28.76
C ASN A 855 17.10 23.16 -28.19
N LEU A 856 15.85 23.61 -28.22
CA LEU A 856 15.45 24.93 -27.72
C LEU A 856 14.84 24.84 -26.32
N PRO A 857 15.23 25.71 -25.37
CA PRO A 857 14.53 25.90 -24.11
C PRO A 857 13.04 26.22 -24.34
N PRO A 858 12.10 25.73 -23.53
CA PRO A 858 10.70 26.15 -23.64
C PRO A 858 10.55 27.65 -23.32
N LEU A 859 9.50 28.27 -23.89
CA LEU A 859 9.13 29.68 -23.67
C LEU A 859 8.60 29.96 -22.27
#